data_AF-A0A9X3D4T1-F1
#
_entry.id   AF-A0A9X3D4T1-F1
#
_cell.length_a   1.000
_cell.length_b   1.000
_cell.length_c   1.000
_cell.angle_alpha   90.00
_cell.angle_beta   90.00
_cell.angle_gamma   90.00
#
_symmetry.space_group_name_H-M   'P 1'
#
loop_
_entity.id
_entity.type
_entity.pdbx_description
1 polymer ?
#
loop_
_entity_poly.entity_id
_entity_poly.type
_entity_poly.pdbx_seq_one_letter_code
_entity_poly.pdbx_strand_id
1 'polypeptide(L)'
;MSETTTRAMSGAAAPFAGPRMPDGRVPVLVSSDAAELIAAEAAALHDYVRTHPGVPVAAVADQLLRTRPARRHRALILATEPHQLAGALDALAEGRPHPDVIVGAGAATSRQIAYTFPGQGSQRPGMGRGYHALSEPYRRAVEECHTQSMRLFGTSPRDYVLGELAEDDPAASDVRVIQPALFMQMVGLTAMWDAAGVAPAVTVGHSQGEIAAAYRSGAMTLPDALTIVTIRARLVHELSPRGHTMAVVGIDVDECEDMLARHSGWAQLSVVNSAHILCISGQRDTVLEMVESLTAQGKFAKEIRVEYPAHTSIVSEYQPAFLDALGTYLENESMLAGGVPCVGATLGGALDESMSLGDYWFWNLRNRVRFDKAISDAARTHGADLFVEMSEHPTLLLAIGETLAGVDDAGSSRQILGTSRRDADGLAEFTRNVAAVAVADTGFRWDALGDADAQATPRPPLEGFPNTVMRRVHLWADRESGLGDDVNSPDWAARQVGRAAHRLQAGWLPLKRRKTQAPRKIAVLDPTGQCADLAAQICAAAPDHGAVADVVDPTTTDGQGQQPESEFDTVLLLTGLPGTKPDTAGDHLAAVLADGRWRPGPGPLVEQFWWLTIDGESVDSDAAGDGTAPDLVQASVSSALRCAAAEHPGTRFRHLDLGAAEDTASAGERASAVLSALHIADEPEIALRGGSPFVKRLIPAAPDATTAAPLRADTPHVLITGGTGKLGLEFCAHFASGGAGRITLVSRSGGTAEALGRIDAIRRRYQTVIDVVACDIGDEAAIDDLAARLPEPVSVVLHAALNYVAGPMETISTTDIATATRAKVVGIGNVIRAVPQVDDVRVVLCSSLAATLGGRDQALYAMANRMLDVTAAELRADGINAVSVQWGLWQAQGPLDADGVARVAGAGVIPMAPAAAIAAGFADLSGDSVVLAADFGELRALLSVLGAAQILTEVGDSPTPSVGDPAPAAPPPVTPMETVDTPAPGADSVEAGPGTTKSGQAELLRAELAGAMGLPAGEMDLDPDLPLVALGLDSLQALDLRKRVQATLGQDLPIEAILGGATLREVIALMAPDIPAGR
;
A
#
# COMPACT_ATOMS: atom_id res chain seq x y z
N MET A 1 -81.87 0.39 41.83
CA MET A 1 -81.95 1.63 41.04
C MET A 1 -80.66 2.38 41.34
N SER A 2 -79.63 2.16 40.53
CA SER A 2 -79.20 3.06 39.42
C SER A 2 -78.36 4.21 40.00
N GLU A 3 -77.09 4.43 39.69
CA GLU A 3 -76.24 4.06 38.55
C GLU A 3 -74.80 3.83 39.05
N THR A 4 -74.14 2.79 38.57
CA THR A 4 -72.68 2.63 38.69
C THR A 4 -72.15 2.70 37.26
N THR A 5 -71.62 3.86 36.89
CA THR A 5 -71.09 4.11 35.55
C THR A 5 -69.80 3.34 35.34
N THR A 6 -69.89 2.30 34.52
CA THR A 6 -68.80 1.58 33.89
C THR A 6 -67.86 2.55 33.20
N ARG A 7 -66.63 2.72 33.72
CA ARG A 7 -65.51 3.26 32.93
C ARG A 7 -64.54 2.13 32.67
N ALA A 8 -64.79 1.44 31.56
CA ALA A 8 -63.88 0.46 31.00
C ALA A 8 -62.50 1.11 30.78
N MET A 9 -61.47 0.64 31.47
CA MET A 9 -60.08 0.87 31.08
C MET A 9 -59.72 -0.11 29.96
N SER A 10 -60.28 0.14 28.77
CA SER A 10 -59.74 -0.34 27.51
C SER A 10 -58.61 0.60 27.10
N GLY A 11 -57.47 0.50 27.78
CA GLY A 11 -56.21 1.04 27.28
C GLY A 11 -55.54 -0.06 26.46
N ALA A 12 -55.88 -0.17 25.18
CA ALA A 12 -55.05 -0.93 24.25
C ALA A 12 -53.66 -0.27 24.26
N ALA A 13 -52.67 -0.95 24.82
CA ALA A 13 -51.29 -0.50 24.79
C ALA A 13 -50.92 -0.23 23.32
N ALA A 14 -50.38 0.95 23.03
CA ALA A 14 -49.85 1.24 21.71
C ALA A 14 -48.86 0.12 21.32
N PRO A 15 -48.91 -0.40 20.08
CA PRO A 15 -48.05 -1.49 19.66
C PRO A 15 -46.57 -1.10 19.86
N PHE A 16 -45.80 -2.01 20.46
CA PHE A 16 -44.38 -1.79 20.73
C PHE A 16 -43.61 -1.66 19.40
N ALA A 17 -43.19 -0.44 19.06
CA ALA A 17 -42.23 -0.16 17.99
C ALA A 17 -40.83 -0.55 18.49
N GLY A 18 -40.40 -1.75 18.13
CA GLY A 18 -39.04 -2.26 18.35
C GLY A 18 -38.35 -2.47 17.00
N PRO A 19 -37.10 -2.96 16.98
CA PRO A 19 -36.38 -3.17 15.73
C PRO A 19 -37.15 -4.13 14.80
N ARG A 20 -37.07 -3.89 13.50
CA ARG A 20 -37.70 -4.70 12.45
C ARG A 20 -36.74 -4.95 11.30
N MET A 21 -36.70 -6.19 10.86
CA MET A 21 -36.05 -6.55 9.61
C MET A 21 -36.91 -6.11 8.40
N PRO A 22 -36.35 -6.08 7.18
CA PRO A 22 -37.06 -5.64 5.99
C PRO A 22 -38.39 -6.36 5.69
N ASP A 23 -38.53 -7.62 6.08
CA ASP A 23 -39.78 -8.39 5.95
C ASP A 23 -40.73 -8.29 7.16
N GLY A 24 -40.42 -7.42 8.13
CA GLY A 24 -41.22 -7.18 9.32
C GLY A 24 -40.96 -8.14 10.49
N ARG A 25 -40.09 -9.15 10.35
CA ARG A 25 -39.68 -10.00 11.49
C ARG A 25 -38.84 -9.22 12.50
N VAL A 26 -38.88 -9.62 13.77
CA VAL A 26 -38.10 -8.98 14.83
C VAL A 26 -36.72 -9.65 14.92
N PRO A 27 -35.60 -8.88 14.86
CA PRO A 27 -34.25 -9.40 15.03
C PRO A 27 -33.90 -9.53 16.52
N VAL A 28 -33.80 -10.76 17.03
CA VAL A 28 -33.34 -11.05 18.39
C VAL A 28 -31.88 -11.50 18.35
N LEU A 29 -30.97 -10.62 18.80
CA LEU A 29 -29.53 -10.86 18.79
C LEU A 29 -29.07 -11.65 20.02
N VAL A 30 -28.48 -12.82 19.79
CA VAL A 30 -27.74 -13.59 20.78
C VAL A 30 -26.26 -13.43 20.48
N SER A 31 -25.48 -12.86 21.41
CA SER A 31 -24.05 -12.63 21.18
C SER A 31 -23.15 -12.90 22.39
N SER A 32 -21.90 -13.29 22.13
CA SER A 32 -20.89 -13.57 23.16
C SER A 32 -19.46 -13.28 22.68
N ASP A 33 -18.53 -13.13 23.63
CA ASP A 33 -17.10 -12.97 23.37
C ASP A 33 -16.41 -14.32 23.14
N ALA A 34 -17.10 -15.44 23.39
CA ALA A 34 -16.59 -16.79 23.14
C ALA A 34 -17.65 -17.66 22.46
N ALA A 35 -17.26 -18.40 21.42
CA ALA A 35 -18.18 -19.19 20.60
C ALA A 35 -18.96 -20.22 21.45
N GLU A 36 -18.30 -20.85 22.42
CA GLU A 36 -18.87 -21.86 23.31
C GLU A 36 -19.99 -21.33 24.23
N LEU A 37 -20.12 -20.01 24.38
CA LEU A 37 -21.12 -19.40 25.26
C LEU A 37 -22.43 -19.02 24.55
N ILE A 38 -22.51 -19.11 23.21
CA ILE A 38 -23.74 -18.79 22.47
C ILE A 38 -24.89 -19.69 22.91
N ALA A 39 -24.65 -20.99 23.07
CA ALA A 39 -25.63 -21.95 23.54
C ALA A 39 -26.14 -21.62 24.97
N ALA A 40 -25.25 -21.18 25.85
CA ALA A 40 -25.59 -20.82 27.22
C ALA A 40 -26.41 -19.52 27.30
N GLU A 41 -26.08 -18.53 26.48
CA GLU A 41 -26.90 -17.31 26.32
C GLU A 41 -28.30 -17.64 25.79
N ALA A 42 -28.38 -18.49 24.75
CA ALA A 42 -29.64 -18.93 24.17
C ALA A 42 -30.51 -19.65 25.21
N ALA A 43 -29.92 -20.53 26.04
CA ALA A 43 -30.62 -21.23 27.11
C ALA A 43 -31.16 -20.27 28.19
N ALA A 44 -30.38 -19.26 28.59
CA ALA A 44 -30.82 -18.27 29.57
C ALA A 44 -31.99 -17.42 29.04
N LEU A 45 -31.94 -17.01 27.77
CA LEU A 45 -33.02 -16.29 27.11
C LEU A 45 -34.27 -17.18 26.91
N HIS A 46 -34.08 -18.47 26.57
CA HIS A 46 -35.17 -19.43 26.42
C HIS A 46 -35.96 -19.58 27.73
N ASP A 47 -35.27 -19.73 28.86
CA ASP A 47 -35.92 -19.85 30.17
C ASP A 47 -36.71 -18.59 30.54
N TYR A 48 -36.18 -17.41 30.24
CA TYR A 48 -36.87 -16.14 30.43
C TYR A 48 -38.16 -16.05 29.59
N VAL A 49 -38.07 -16.30 28.28
CA VAL A 49 -39.24 -16.22 27.37
C VAL A 49 -40.34 -17.21 27.77
N ARG A 50 -39.94 -18.42 28.20
CA ARG A 50 -40.86 -19.46 28.65
C ARG A 50 -41.58 -19.10 29.96
N THR A 51 -40.90 -18.42 30.88
CA THR A 51 -41.46 -18.00 32.18
C THR A 51 -42.24 -16.68 32.11
N HIS A 52 -42.06 -15.90 31.03
CA HIS A 52 -42.72 -14.60 30.81
C HIS A 52 -43.45 -14.53 29.45
N PRO A 53 -44.47 -15.38 29.19
CA PRO A 53 -45.13 -15.48 27.89
C PRO A 53 -45.89 -14.20 27.47
N GLY A 54 -46.16 -13.28 28.40
CA GLY A 54 -46.80 -11.99 28.13
C GLY A 54 -45.85 -10.92 27.58
N VAL A 55 -44.54 -11.17 27.53
CA VAL A 55 -43.55 -10.23 27.01
C VAL A 55 -43.46 -10.36 25.48
N PRO A 56 -43.69 -9.27 24.71
CA PRO A 56 -43.57 -9.31 23.26
C PRO A 56 -42.13 -9.57 22.79
N VAL A 57 -41.96 -10.30 21.68
CA VAL A 57 -40.65 -10.56 21.03
C VAL A 57 -39.88 -9.26 20.78
N ALA A 58 -40.58 -8.22 20.32
CA ALA A 58 -40.00 -6.90 20.08
C ALA A 58 -39.40 -6.26 21.34
N ALA A 59 -39.99 -6.50 22.52
CA ALA A 59 -39.46 -6.00 23.79
C ALA A 59 -38.19 -6.75 24.22
N VAL A 60 -38.09 -8.04 23.93
CA VAL A 60 -36.86 -8.84 24.15
C VAL A 60 -35.74 -8.36 23.24
N ALA A 61 -36.01 -8.15 21.95
CA ALA A 61 -35.04 -7.62 20.99
C ALA A 61 -34.51 -6.24 21.39
N ASP A 62 -35.41 -5.30 21.71
CA ASP A 62 -35.07 -3.96 22.20
C ASP A 62 -34.26 -4.02 23.50
N GLN A 63 -34.65 -4.88 24.46
CA GLN A 63 -33.90 -5.11 25.68
C GLN A 63 -32.45 -5.49 25.38
N LEU A 64 -32.23 -6.46 24.49
CA LEU A 64 -30.90 -6.93 24.10
C LEU A 64 -30.08 -5.83 23.41
N LEU A 65 -30.60 -5.21 22.34
CA LEU A 65 -29.83 -4.25 21.55
C LEU A 65 -29.44 -2.98 22.32
N ARG A 66 -30.29 -2.48 23.22
CA ARG A 66 -29.98 -1.25 23.97
C ARG A 66 -29.23 -1.51 25.29
N THR A 67 -29.34 -2.69 25.91
CA THR A 67 -28.63 -2.97 27.18
C THR A 67 -27.35 -3.79 27.02
N ARG A 68 -27.14 -4.44 25.88
CA ARG A 68 -25.97 -5.30 25.65
C ARG A 68 -25.22 -4.88 24.38
N PRO A 69 -23.88 -4.74 24.41
CA PRO A 69 -23.11 -4.55 23.19
C PRO A 69 -23.18 -5.81 22.32
N ALA A 70 -23.22 -5.62 20.99
CA ALA A 70 -23.19 -6.72 20.03
C ALA A 70 -21.77 -7.33 19.94
N ARG A 71 -21.54 -8.42 20.67
CA ARG A 71 -20.23 -9.08 20.78
C ARG A 71 -19.86 -9.87 19.52
N ARG A 72 -18.61 -10.37 19.45
CA ARG A 72 -18.02 -10.92 18.22
C ARG A 72 -18.64 -12.24 17.75
N HIS A 73 -19.06 -13.15 18.62
CA HIS A 73 -19.80 -14.34 18.19
C HIS A 73 -21.28 -14.00 18.21
N ARG A 74 -21.97 -14.20 17.09
CA ARG A 74 -23.35 -13.73 16.89
C ARG A 74 -24.23 -14.81 16.30
N ALA A 75 -25.44 -14.89 16.82
CA ALA A 75 -26.57 -15.55 16.18
C ALA A 75 -27.76 -14.59 16.19
N LEU A 76 -28.45 -14.49 15.06
CA LEU A 76 -29.63 -13.64 14.90
C LEU A 76 -30.86 -14.52 14.68
N ILE A 77 -31.85 -14.34 15.54
CA ILE A 77 -33.13 -15.05 15.47
C ILE A 77 -34.17 -14.11 14.87
N LEU A 78 -34.91 -14.58 13.87
CA LEU A 78 -35.95 -13.82 13.16
C LEU A 78 -37.34 -14.34 13.54
N ALA A 79 -37.99 -13.72 14.52
CA ALA A 79 -39.29 -14.19 15.02
C ALA A 79 -40.33 -13.06 15.07
N THR A 80 -41.61 -13.40 14.90
CA THR A 80 -42.73 -12.48 15.16
C THR A 80 -43.48 -12.86 16.42
N GLU A 81 -43.56 -14.15 16.73
CA GLU A 81 -44.37 -14.68 17.82
C GLU A 81 -43.52 -15.30 18.95
N PRO A 82 -43.96 -15.23 20.23
CA PRO A 82 -43.20 -15.77 21.36
C PRO A 82 -42.86 -17.27 21.24
N HIS A 83 -43.77 -18.07 20.66
CA HIS A 83 -43.53 -19.51 20.47
C HIS A 83 -42.45 -19.81 19.43
N GLN A 84 -42.34 -18.98 18.38
CA GLN A 84 -41.27 -19.09 17.38
C GLN A 84 -39.92 -18.73 18.01
N LEU A 85 -39.88 -17.64 18.78
CA LEU A 85 -38.68 -17.25 19.51
C LEU A 85 -38.22 -18.36 20.47
N ALA A 86 -39.14 -18.95 21.23
CA ALA A 86 -38.82 -20.03 22.16
C ALA A 86 -38.22 -21.25 21.43
N GLY A 87 -38.85 -21.70 20.33
CA GLY A 87 -38.33 -22.83 19.54
C GLY A 87 -36.97 -22.57 18.90
N ALA A 88 -36.73 -21.35 18.44
CA ALA A 88 -35.45 -20.94 17.87
C ALA A 88 -34.33 -20.85 18.92
N LEU A 89 -34.63 -20.31 20.11
CA LEU A 89 -33.68 -20.26 21.23
C LEU A 89 -33.34 -21.66 21.75
N ASP A 90 -34.33 -22.55 21.84
CA ASP A 90 -34.13 -23.97 22.20
C ASP A 90 -33.21 -24.68 21.20
N ALA A 91 -33.48 -24.53 19.90
CA ALA A 91 -32.62 -25.09 18.86
C ALA A 91 -31.19 -24.54 18.93
N LEU A 92 -31.01 -23.23 19.13
CA LEU A 92 -29.70 -22.60 19.28
C LEU A 92 -28.96 -23.07 20.54
N ALA A 93 -29.67 -23.27 21.65
CA ALA A 93 -29.10 -23.80 22.89
C ALA A 93 -28.61 -25.25 22.74
N GLU A 94 -29.29 -26.06 21.92
CA GLU A 94 -28.89 -27.45 21.63
C GLU A 94 -27.91 -27.57 20.45
N GLY A 95 -27.53 -26.45 19.82
CA GLY A 95 -26.66 -26.46 18.63
C GLY A 95 -27.30 -27.08 17.39
N ARG A 96 -28.65 -27.10 17.32
CA ARG A 96 -29.41 -27.61 16.17
C ARG A 96 -29.70 -26.49 15.14
N PRO A 97 -29.66 -26.78 13.83
CA PRO A 97 -30.13 -25.84 12.81
C PRO A 97 -31.61 -25.49 12.99
N HIS A 98 -31.97 -24.24 12.70
CA HIS A 98 -33.36 -23.78 12.71
C HIS A 98 -33.55 -22.74 11.58
N PRO A 99 -34.67 -22.80 10.82
CA PRO A 99 -34.88 -21.95 9.65
C PRO A 99 -34.89 -20.43 9.94
N ASP A 100 -35.28 -20.05 11.16
CA ASP A 100 -35.31 -18.66 11.62
C ASP A 100 -34.03 -18.21 12.34
N VAL A 101 -32.97 -19.02 12.36
CA VAL A 101 -31.72 -18.71 13.06
C VAL A 101 -30.58 -18.62 12.07
N ILE A 102 -29.91 -17.47 12.06
CA ILE A 102 -28.68 -17.21 11.30
C ILE A 102 -27.52 -17.17 12.28
N VAL A 103 -26.55 -18.06 12.13
CA VAL A 103 -25.36 -18.11 13.00
C VAL A 103 -24.13 -17.66 12.19
N GLY A 104 -23.32 -16.78 12.76
CA GLY A 104 -22.06 -16.38 12.14
C GLY A 104 -21.09 -17.56 12.05
N ALA A 105 -20.39 -17.70 10.92
CA ALA A 105 -19.43 -18.80 10.69
C ALA A 105 -18.21 -18.76 11.62
N GLY A 106 -17.95 -17.62 12.28
CA GLY A 106 -16.83 -17.41 13.19
C GLY A 106 -17.03 -16.17 14.06
N ALA A 107 -15.95 -15.60 14.58
CA ALA A 107 -16.00 -14.28 15.17
C ALA A 107 -16.26 -13.23 14.07
N ALA A 108 -17.22 -12.35 14.29
CA ALA A 108 -17.44 -11.17 13.47
C ALA A 108 -16.18 -10.30 13.48
N THR A 109 -15.88 -9.73 12.32
CA THR A 109 -14.77 -8.80 12.08
C THR A 109 -15.33 -7.52 11.47
N SER A 110 -14.57 -6.43 11.47
CA SER A 110 -14.98 -5.24 10.71
C SER A 110 -14.93 -5.58 9.23
N ARG A 111 -16.05 -5.44 8.52
CA ARG A 111 -16.12 -5.75 7.09
C ARG A 111 -15.96 -4.50 6.23
N GLN A 112 -15.26 -4.64 5.12
CA GLN A 112 -15.18 -3.66 4.06
C GLN A 112 -16.11 -4.12 2.94
N ILE A 113 -17.31 -3.55 2.90
CA ILE A 113 -18.40 -4.03 2.05
C ILE A 113 -18.30 -3.40 0.65
N ALA A 114 -18.25 -4.23 -0.38
CA ALA A 114 -18.30 -3.82 -1.77
C ALA A 114 -19.72 -4.02 -2.34
N TYR A 115 -20.34 -2.97 -2.85
CA TYR A 115 -21.54 -3.13 -3.68
C TYR A 115 -21.15 -3.39 -5.13
N THR A 116 -21.60 -4.49 -5.70
CA THR A 116 -21.35 -4.87 -7.09
C THR A 116 -22.59 -4.66 -7.94
N PHE A 117 -22.44 -3.93 -9.04
CA PHE A 117 -23.53 -3.52 -9.92
C PHE A 117 -23.41 -4.26 -11.27
N PRO A 118 -24.31 -5.21 -11.57
CA PRO A 118 -24.21 -6.01 -12.78
C PRO A 118 -24.62 -5.27 -14.05
N GLY A 119 -24.18 -5.82 -15.18
CA GLY A 119 -24.60 -5.36 -16.51
C GLY A 119 -25.96 -5.90 -16.92
N GLN A 120 -26.23 -5.90 -18.23
CA GLN A 120 -27.44 -6.49 -18.80
C GLN A 120 -27.41 -8.04 -18.70
N GLY A 121 -28.54 -8.66 -18.36
CA GLY A 121 -28.68 -10.13 -18.37
C GLY A 121 -29.79 -10.69 -17.46
N SER A 122 -30.15 -9.98 -16.38
CA SER A 122 -31.17 -10.41 -15.41
C SER A 122 -32.55 -9.78 -15.62
N GLN A 123 -32.68 -8.81 -16.55
CA GLN A 123 -33.89 -8.02 -16.76
C GLN A 123 -35.13 -8.86 -17.08
N ARG A 124 -36.28 -8.38 -16.62
CA ARG A 124 -37.62 -8.81 -17.01
C ARG A 124 -38.63 -7.70 -16.65
N PRO A 125 -39.75 -7.58 -17.39
CA PRO A 125 -40.86 -6.75 -16.94
C PRO A 125 -41.33 -7.18 -15.53
N GLY A 126 -41.55 -6.20 -14.66
CA GLY A 126 -42.04 -6.43 -13.29
C GLY A 126 -40.99 -6.88 -12.27
N MET A 127 -39.69 -6.84 -12.58
CA MET A 127 -38.60 -7.19 -11.64
C MET A 127 -38.58 -6.35 -10.36
N GLY A 128 -39.16 -5.15 -10.38
CA GLY A 128 -39.23 -4.24 -9.24
C GLY A 128 -40.54 -4.30 -8.45
N ARG A 129 -41.58 -4.95 -9.00
CA ARG A 129 -42.96 -4.86 -8.48
C ARG A 129 -43.08 -5.27 -7.01
N GLY A 130 -42.48 -6.40 -6.64
CA GLY A 130 -42.53 -6.89 -5.27
C GLY A 130 -41.83 -5.96 -4.28
N TYR A 131 -40.66 -5.43 -4.66
CA TYR A 131 -39.89 -4.51 -3.85
C TYR A 131 -40.61 -3.16 -3.67
N HIS A 132 -41.20 -2.63 -4.75
CA HIS A 132 -41.99 -1.38 -4.72
C HIS A 132 -43.19 -1.47 -3.78
N ALA A 133 -43.88 -2.62 -3.77
CA ALA A 133 -45.01 -2.86 -2.89
C ALA A 133 -44.61 -3.05 -1.41
N LEU A 134 -43.45 -3.66 -1.14
CA LEU A 134 -43.07 -4.10 0.21
C LEU A 134 -42.04 -3.21 0.90
N SER A 135 -41.33 -2.34 0.18
CA SER A 135 -40.21 -1.56 0.69
C SER A 135 -40.35 -0.06 0.36
N GLU A 136 -40.53 0.76 1.40
CA GLU A 136 -40.61 2.22 1.27
C GLU A 136 -39.32 2.85 0.68
N PRO A 137 -38.09 2.49 1.13
CA PRO A 137 -36.86 3.03 0.55
C PRO A 137 -36.72 2.76 -0.95
N TYR A 138 -37.05 1.53 -1.38
CA TYR A 138 -37.06 1.15 -2.79
C TYR A 138 -38.06 2.01 -3.57
N ARG A 139 -39.30 2.10 -3.06
CA ARG A 139 -40.37 2.85 -3.70
C ARG A 139 -39.98 4.31 -3.91
N ARG A 140 -39.47 4.96 -2.86
CA ARG A 140 -39.02 6.36 -2.92
C ARG A 140 -37.94 6.56 -3.97
N ALA A 141 -36.94 5.67 -4.01
CA ALA A 141 -35.85 5.75 -4.97
C ALA A 141 -36.34 5.59 -6.43
N VAL A 142 -37.25 4.64 -6.69
CA VAL A 142 -37.86 4.44 -8.01
C VAL A 142 -38.70 5.63 -8.44
N GLU A 143 -39.50 6.21 -7.54
CA GLU A 143 -40.33 7.39 -7.86
C GLU A 143 -39.48 8.66 -8.08
N GLU A 144 -38.33 8.78 -7.43
CA GLU A 144 -37.36 9.86 -7.72
C GLU A 144 -36.74 9.67 -9.11
N CYS A 145 -36.25 8.46 -9.42
CA CYS A 145 -35.75 8.15 -10.76
C CYS A 145 -36.82 8.39 -11.84
N HIS A 146 -38.08 8.05 -11.55
CA HIS A 146 -39.22 8.29 -12.43
C HIS A 146 -39.40 9.79 -12.68
N THR A 147 -39.50 10.58 -11.62
CA THR A 147 -39.66 12.04 -11.68
C THR A 147 -38.56 12.70 -12.50
N GLN A 148 -37.30 12.35 -12.25
CA GLN A 148 -36.16 12.90 -12.99
C GLN A 148 -36.14 12.44 -14.46
N SER A 149 -36.45 11.18 -14.74
CA SER A 149 -36.54 10.68 -16.12
C SER A 149 -37.62 11.42 -16.91
N MET A 150 -38.79 11.63 -16.30
CA MET A 150 -39.88 12.40 -16.92
C MET A 150 -39.47 13.85 -17.17
N ARG A 151 -38.73 14.48 -16.25
CA ARG A 151 -38.20 15.84 -16.42
C ARG A 151 -37.22 15.93 -17.60
N LEU A 152 -36.28 14.98 -17.71
CA LEU A 152 -35.20 15.01 -18.70
C LEU A 152 -35.67 14.55 -20.10
N PHE A 153 -36.51 13.52 -20.17
CA PHE A 153 -36.83 12.82 -21.41
C PHE A 153 -38.32 12.71 -21.73
N GLY A 154 -39.22 13.19 -20.86
CA GLY A 154 -40.67 13.05 -21.02
C GLY A 154 -41.19 11.61 -20.97
N THR A 155 -40.32 10.65 -20.65
CA THR A 155 -40.59 9.21 -20.59
C THR A 155 -39.83 8.60 -19.42
N SER A 156 -40.27 7.43 -18.96
CA SER A 156 -39.65 6.76 -17.82
C SER A 156 -39.71 5.24 -17.96
N PRO A 157 -38.68 4.51 -17.52
CA PRO A 157 -38.69 3.05 -17.53
C PRO A 157 -39.50 2.43 -16.37
N ARG A 158 -40.17 3.25 -15.54
CA ARG A 158 -40.95 2.80 -14.37
C ARG A 158 -41.95 1.69 -14.71
N ASP A 159 -42.69 1.85 -15.80
CA ASP A 159 -43.72 0.88 -16.20
C ASP A 159 -43.11 -0.49 -16.55
N TYR A 160 -41.88 -0.53 -17.08
CA TYR A 160 -41.13 -1.77 -17.25
C TYR A 160 -40.76 -2.38 -15.89
N VAL A 161 -40.20 -1.59 -14.98
CA VAL A 161 -39.77 -2.04 -13.65
C VAL A 161 -40.95 -2.61 -12.85
N LEU A 162 -42.14 -2.00 -12.96
CA LEU A 162 -43.36 -2.43 -12.29
C LEU A 162 -44.19 -3.44 -13.10
N GLY A 163 -43.85 -3.66 -14.38
CA GLY A 163 -44.55 -4.59 -15.28
C GLY A 163 -45.96 -4.10 -15.65
N GLU A 164 -46.14 -2.80 -15.78
CA GLU A 164 -47.39 -2.12 -16.15
C GLU A 164 -47.52 -1.94 -17.69
N LEU A 165 -46.55 -2.45 -18.45
CA LEU A 165 -46.62 -2.54 -19.91
C LEU A 165 -47.78 -3.44 -20.37
N ALA A 166 -48.36 -3.14 -21.53
CA ALA A 166 -49.40 -3.98 -22.13
C ALA A 166 -48.85 -5.37 -22.49
N GLU A 167 -49.74 -6.38 -22.56
CA GLU A 167 -49.38 -7.68 -23.14
C GLU A 167 -48.90 -7.46 -24.60
N ASP A 168 -47.76 -8.06 -24.94
CA ASP A 168 -47.06 -7.93 -26.24
C ASP A 168 -46.51 -6.53 -26.57
N ASP A 169 -46.35 -5.64 -25.60
CA ASP A 169 -45.71 -4.33 -25.82
C ASP A 169 -44.25 -4.51 -26.32
N PRO A 170 -43.88 -3.97 -27.50
CA PRO A 170 -42.50 -4.03 -28.02
C PRO A 170 -41.45 -3.46 -27.06
N ALA A 171 -41.85 -2.54 -26.17
CA ALA A 171 -41.00 -1.98 -25.12
C ALA A 171 -40.43 -3.05 -24.16
N ALA A 172 -41.08 -4.22 -24.04
CA ALA A 172 -40.62 -5.31 -23.19
C ALA A 172 -39.26 -5.89 -23.64
N SER A 173 -38.90 -5.73 -24.91
CA SER A 173 -37.62 -6.16 -25.49
C SER A 173 -36.72 -5.01 -25.95
N ASP A 174 -37.16 -3.76 -25.78
CA ASP A 174 -36.42 -2.60 -26.26
C ASP A 174 -35.28 -2.21 -25.31
N VAL A 175 -34.05 -2.25 -25.81
CA VAL A 175 -32.85 -1.86 -25.04
C VAL A 175 -32.91 -0.44 -24.49
N ARG A 176 -33.61 0.47 -25.19
CA ARG A 176 -33.83 1.86 -24.77
C ARG A 176 -34.64 1.97 -23.48
N VAL A 177 -35.44 0.95 -23.18
CA VAL A 177 -36.21 0.84 -21.94
C VAL A 177 -35.47 -0.01 -20.92
N ILE A 178 -34.86 -1.12 -21.36
CA ILE A 178 -34.19 -2.10 -20.48
C ILE A 178 -33.00 -1.50 -19.71
N GLN A 179 -32.10 -0.75 -20.36
CA GLN A 179 -30.91 -0.21 -19.67
C GLN A 179 -31.30 0.81 -18.59
N PRO A 180 -32.13 1.83 -18.86
CA PRO A 180 -32.64 2.72 -17.82
C PRO A 180 -33.46 1.99 -16.73
N ALA A 181 -34.22 0.94 -17.08
CA ALA A 181 -34.96 0.13 -16.11
C ALA A 181 -34.03 -0.62 -15.15
N LEU A 182 -32.93 -1.18 -15.67
CA LEU A 182 -31.91 -1.86 -14.85
C LEU A 182 -31.21 -0.88 -13.92
N PHE A 183 -30.86 0.32 -14.40
CA PHE A 183 -30.34 1.38 -13.55
C PHE A 183 -31.30 1.72 -12.41
N MET A 184 -32.57 1.98 -12.72
CA MET A 184 -33.61 2.29 -11.74
C MET A 184 -33.80 1.16 -10.72
N GLN A 185 -33.76 -0.10 -11.16
CA GLN A 185 -33.81 -1.26 -10.28
C GLN A 185 -32.62 -1.30 -9.32
N MET A 186 -31.39 -1.13 -9.82
CA MET A 186 -30.17 -1.13 -9.00
C MET A 186 -30.19 -0.02 -7.95
N VAL A 187 -30.64 1.19 -8.34
CA VAL A 187 -30.82 2.32 -7.41
C VAL A 187 -31.83 1.99 -6.32
N GLY A 188 -32.98 1.39 -6.68
CA GLY A 188 -33.98 0.94 -5.72
C GLY A 188 -33.45 -0.10 -4.73
N LEU A 189 -32.75 -1.13 -5.22
CA LEU A 189 -32.15 -2.17 -4.37
C LEU A 189 -31.07 -1.60 -3.45
N THR A 190 -30.26 -0.68 -3.94
CA THR A 190 -29.24 0.01 -3.14
C THR A 190 -29.87 0.77 -1.97
N ALA A 191 -30.97 1.50 -2.24
CA ALA A 191 -31.70 2.20 -1.19
C ALA A 191 -32.27 1.25 -0.12
N MET A 192 -32.62 0.02 -0.47
CA MET A 192 -33.04 -0.99 0.51
C MET A 192 -31.91 -1.43 1.41
N TRP A 193 -30.73 -1.72 0.84
CA TRP A 193 -29.56 -2.11 1.61
C TRP A 193 -29.10 -0.99 2.55
N ASP A 194 -29.04 0.25 2.05
CA ASP A 194 -28.68 1.44 2.83
C ASP A 194 -29.62 1.63 4.04
N ALA A 195 -30.93 1.49 3.81
CA ALA A 195 -31.94 1.56 4.86
C ALA A 195 -31.89 0.39 5.84
N ALA A 196 -31.38 -0.77 5.43
CA ALA A 196 -31.19 -1.93 6.29
C ALA A 196 -29.90 -1.85 7.14
N GLY A 197 -29.18 -0.72 7.10
CA GLY A 197 -27.98 -0.48 7.91
C GLY A 197 -26.67 -0.92 7.27
N VAL A 198 -26.70 -1.44 6.04
CA VAL A 198 -25.52 -1.84 5.28
C VAL A 198 -25.12 -0.71 4.34
N ALA A 199 -23.86 -0.31 4.35
CA ALA A 199 -23.34 0.74 3.45
C ALA A 199 -22.06 0.25 2.77
N PRO A 200 -21.80 0.63 1.52
CA PRO A 200 -20.58 0.25 0.83
C PRO A 200 -19.38 1.08 1.32
N ALA A 201 -18.25 0.40 1.50
CA ALA A 201 -16.93 1.01 1.59
C ALA A 201 -16.32 1.25 0.19
N VAL A 202 -16.78 0.52 -0.82
CA VAL A 202 -16.41 0.68 -2.23
C VAL A 202 -17.57 0.23 -3.13
N THR A 203 -17.75 0.87 -4.28
CA THR A 203 -18.68 0.41 -5.32
C THR A 203 -17.93 -0.12 -6.53
N VAL A 204 -18.41 -1.22 -7.12
CA VAL A 204 -17.81 -1.85 -8.30
C VAL A 204 -18.87 -2.06 -9.35
N GLY A 205 -18.62 -1.63 -10.58
CA GLY A 205 -19.58 -1.80 -11.67
C GLY A 205 -19.08 -2.71 -12.78
N HIS A 206 -20.04 -3.33 -13.48
CA HIS A 206 -19.80 -4.11 -14.69
C HIS A 206 -20.55 -3.48 -15.89
N SER A 207 -19.82 -2.94 -16.88
CA SER A 207 -20.41 -2.35 -18.09
C SER A 207 -21.42 -1.25 -17.71
N GLN A 208 -22.68 -1.30 -18.15
CA GLN A 208 -23.69 -0.31 -17.75
C GLN A 208 -23.95 -0.25 -16.23
N GLY A 209 -23.63 -1.32 -15.48
CA GLY A 209 -23.75 -1.33 -14.03
C GLY A 209 -22.82 -0.31 -13.36
N GLU A 210 -21.73 0.08 -14.02
CA GLU A 210 -20.84 1.15 -13.58
C GLU A 210 -21.58 2.48 -13.40
N ILE A 211 -22.63 2.75 -14.17
CA ILE A 211 -23.42 3.99 -14.06
C ILE A 211 -24.12 4.05 -12.69
N ALA A 212 -24.70 2.93 -12.24
CA ALA A 212 -25.33 2.84 -10.92
C ALA A 212 -24.28 2.87 -9.79
N ALA A 213 -23.11 2.25 -10.01
CA ALA A 213 -22.00 2.30 -9.07
C ALA A 213 -21.50 3.74 -8.86
N ALA A 214 -21.21 4.46 -9.93
CA ALA A 214 -20.74 5.86 -9.89
C ALA A 214 -21.78 6.81 -9.30
N TYR A 215 -23.07 6.60 -9.58
CA TYR A 215 -24.14 7.34 -8.90
C TYR A 215 -24.14 7.07 -7.39
N ARG A 216 -24.11 5.80 -6.97
CA ARG A 216 -24.12 5.46 -5.54
C ARG A 216 -22.88 5.95 -4.80
N SER A 217 -21.73 5.98 -5.48
CA SER A 217 -20.48 6.44 -4.89
C SER A 217 -20.45 7.96 -4.67
N GLY A 218 -21.32 8.70 -5.36
CA GLY A 218 -21.32 10.16 -5.41
C GLY A 218 -20.43 10.73 -6.51
N ALA A 219 -19.81 9.89 -7.34
CA ALA A 219 -19.00 10.33 -8.48
C ALA A 219 -19.85 10.92 -9.62
N MET A 220 -21.17 10.73 -9.58
CA MET A 220 -22.09 11.24 -10.59
C MET A 220 -23.45 11.59 -9.97
N THR A 221 -24.07 12.67 -10.45
CA THR A 221 -25.42 13.06 -10.02
C THR A 221 -26.49 12.12 -10.60
N LEU A 222 -27.68 12.08 -10.00
CA LEU A 222 -28.79 11.29 -10.56
C LEU A 222 -29.19 11.76 -11.98
N PRO A 223 -29.33 13.09 -12.26
CA PRO A 223 -29.59 13.55 -13.62
C PRO A 223 -28.55 13.10 -14.64
N ASP A 224 -27.25 13.24 -14.34
CA ASP A 224 -26.17 12.83 -15.24
C ASP A 224 -26.21 11.31 -15.49
N ALA A 225 -26.40 10.51 -14.43
CA ALA A 225 -26.50 9.06 -14.52
C ALA A 225 -27.66 8.61 -15.43
N LEU A 226 -28.84 9.23 -15.26
CA LEU A 226 -30.02 8.99 -16.10
C LEU A 226 -29.78 9.42 -17.55
N THR A 227 -29.07 10.53 -17.75
CA THR A 227 -28.67 11.03 -19.06
C THR A 227 -27.77 10.04 -19.79
N ILE A 228 -26.71 9.60 -19.13
CA ILE A 228 -25.74 8.66 -19.69
C ILE A 228 -26.38 7.32 -20.01
N VAL A 229 -27.14 6.71 -19.10
CA VAL A 229 -27.78 5.41 -19.38
C VAL A 229 -28.79 5.51 -20.53
N THR A 230 -29.54 6.62 -20.61
CA THR A 230 -30.56 6.81 -21.66
C THR A 230 -29.93 7.04 -23.03
N ILE A 231 -28.91 7.90 -23.12
CA ILE A 231 -28.20 8.19 -24.38
C ILE A 231 -27.42 6.96 -24.84
N ARG A 232 -26.74 6.27 -23.92
CA ARG A 232 -26.08 4.98 -24.20
C ARG A 232 -27.07 3.98 -24.80
N ALA A 233 -28.24 3.83 -24.21
CA ALA A 233 -29.23 2.87 -24.68
C ALA A 233 -29.76 3.19 -26.09
N ARG A 234 -29.87 4.49 -26.45
CA ARG A 234 -30.20 4.93 -27.81
C ARG A 234 -29.09 4.57 -28.80
N LEU A 235 -27.83 4.82 -28.46
CA LEU A 235 -26.68 4.45 -29.30
C LEU A 235 -26.64 2.95 -29.57
N VAL A 236 -26.83 2.17 -28.51
CA VAL A 236 -26.85 0.71 -28.56
C VAL A 236 -28.01 0.18 -29.43
N HIS A 237 -29.16 0.84 -29.40
CA HIS A 237 -30.28 0.52 -30.29
C HIS A 237 -29.91 0.73 -31.77
N GLU A 238 -29.19 1.81 -32.10
CA GLU A 238 -28.72 2.07 -33.47
C GLU A 238 -27.71 1.03 -33.97
N LEU A 239 -26.96 0.38 -33.07
CA LEU A 239 -26.04 -0.71 -33.37
C LEU A 239 -26.73 -2.06 -33.62
N SER A 240 -27.91 -2.27 -33.05
CA SER A 240 -28.62 -3.56 -33.00
C SER A 240 -29.05 -4.16 -34.35
N PRO A 241 -29.49 -3.40 -35.39
CA PRO A 241 -29.97 -4.01 -36.63
C PRO A 241 -28.88 -4.56 -37.57
N ARG A 242 -27.62 -4.71 -37.11
CA ARG A 242 -26.46 -5.03 -37.97
C ARG A 242 -26.01 -6.50 -37.98
N GLY A 243 -26.81 -7.42 -37.45
CA GLY A 243 -26.51 -8.87 -37.54
C GLY A 243 -25.36 -9.33 -36.62
N HIS A 244 -25.24 -8.71 -35.44
CA HIS A 244 -24.23 -9.04 -34.44
C HIS A 244 -24.83 -9.82 -33.27
N THR A 245 -23.96 -10.47 -32.49
CA THR A 245 -24.36 -11.14 -31.24
C THR A 245 -23.22 -11.12 -30.22
N MET A 246 -23.51 -11.60 -29.02
CA MET A 246 -22.54 -11.83 -27.95
C MET A 246 -22.67 -13.26 -27.44
N ALA A 247 -21.60 -13.84 -26.91
CA ALA A 247 -21.64 -15.15 -26.24
C ALA A 247 -20.77 -15.16 -24.99
N VAL A 248 -21.21 -15.86 -23.94
CA VAL A 248 -20.36 -16.21 -22.79
C VAL A 248 -19.63 -17.50 -23.12
N VAL A 249 -18.33 -17.56 -22.82
CA VAL A 249 -17.48 -18.73 -23.04
C VAL A 249 -16.70 -19.07 -21.77
N GLY A 250 -16.60 -20.38 -21.49
CA GLY A 250 -15.97 -20.96 -20.32
C GLY A 250 -14.54 -21.43 -20.59
N ILE A 251 -13.65 -20.49 -20.93
CA ILE A 251 -12.25 -20.72 -21.32
C ILE A 251 -11.36 -19.60 -20.81
N ASP A 252 -10.05 -19.81 -20.79
CA ASP A 252 -9.08 -18.76 -20.47
C ASP A 252 -8.83 -17.80 -21.65
N VAL A 253 -8.12 -16.70 -21.37
CA VAL A 253 -7.88 -15.62 -22.33
C VAL A 253 -6.99 -16.10 -23.48
N ASP A 254 -5.96 -16.90 -23.20
CA ASP A 254 -5.03 -17.36 -24.24
C ASP A 254 -5.76 -18.27 -25.23
N GLU A 255 -6.56 -19.21 -24.72
CA GLU A 255 -7.41 -20.07 -25.55
C GLU A 255 -8.46 -19.28 -26.35
N CYS A 256 -9.04 -18.24 -25.75
CA CYS A 256 -10.00 -17.37 -26.44
C CYS A 256 -9.36 -16.61 -27.60
N GLU A 257 -8.19 -16.00 -27.41
CA GLU A 257 -7.48 -15.28 -28.47
C GLU A 257 -7.04 -16.25 -29.59
N ASP A 258 -6.61 -17.45 -29.22
CA ASP A 258 -6.32 -18.56 -30.14
C ASP A 258 -7.53 -18.96 -31.00
N MET A 259 -8.71 -19.06 -30.37
CA MET A 259 -9.97 -19.35 -31.06
C MET A 259 -10.35 -18.23 -32.02
N LEU A 260 -10.25 -16.97 -31.57
CA LEU A 260 -10.53 -15.79 -32.38
C LEU A 260 -9.63 -15.76 -33.63
N ALA A 261 -8.33 -16.04 -33.49
CA ALA A 261 -7.38 -16.07 -34.60
C ALA A 261 -7.67 -17.17 -35.64
N ARG A 262 -8.36 -18.26 -35.26
CA ARG A 262 -8.68 -19.39 -36.15
C ARG A 262 -9.95 -19.19 -36.99
N HIS A 263 -10.76 -18.18 -36.69
CA HIS A 263 -12.00 -17.92 -37.42
C HIS A 263 -11.83 -16.72 -38.35
N SER A 264 -12.36 -16.82 -39.58
CA SER A 264 -12.22 -15.78 -40.60
C SER A 264 -13.21 -14.62 -40.47
N GLY A 265 -14.31 -14.83 -39.75
CA GLY A 265 -15.31 -13.80 -39.49
C GLY A 265 -14.92 -12.87 -38.34
N TRP A 266 -15.56 -11.71 -38.25
CA TRP A 266 -15.20 -10.73 -37.22
C TRP A 266 -15.83 -11.07 -35.85
N ALA A 267 -14.99 -11.23 -34.84
CA ALA A 267 -15.36 -11.26 -33.42
C ALA A 267 -14.19 -10.75 -32.57
N GLN A 268 -14.49 -10.27 -31.37
CA GLN A 268 -13.52 -9.76 -30.40
C GLN A 268 -13.89 -10.23 -28.99
N LEU A 269 -12.87 -10.46 -28.16
CA LEU A 269 -13.05 -10.64 -26.71
C LEU A 269 -13.50 -9.31 -26.09
N SER A 270 -14.75 -9.28 -25.63
CA SER A 270 -15.49 -8.09 -25.23
C SER A 270 -15.59 -7.93 -23.70
N VAL A 271 -15.54 -9.04 -22.95
CA VAL A 271 -15.61 -9.03 -21.47
C VAL A 271 -14.69 -10.10 -20.89
N VAL A 272 -13.97 -9.75 -19.82
CA VAL A 272 -13.24 -10.66 -18.94
C VAL A 272 -13.87 -10.56 -17.55
N ASN A 273 -14.75 -11.50 -17.21
CA ASN A 273 -15.42 -11.51 -15.90
C ASN A 273 -14.52 -12.11 -14.83
N SER A 274 -13.79 -13.16 -15.17
CA SER A 274 -12.86 -13.88 -14.29
C SER A 274 -11.90 -14.71 -15.16
N ALA A 275 -11.08 -15.57 -14.54
CA ALA A 275 -10.06 -16.33 -15.24
C ALA A 275 -10.62 -17.21 -16.36
N HIS A 276 -11.81 -17.79 -16.17
CA HIS A 276 -12.42 -18.71 -17.12
C HIS A 276 -13.84 -18.31 -17.57
N ILE A 277 -14.33 -17.13 -17.18
CA ILE A 277 -15.64 -16.63 -17.62
C ILE A 277 -15.41 -15.38 -18.48
N LEU A 278 -15.50 -15.56 -19.79
CA LEU A 278 -15.26 -14.51 -20.78
C LEU A 278 -16.52 -14.27 -21.61
N CYS A 279 -16.60 -13.12 -22.29
CA CYS A 279 -17.57 -12.91 -23.36
C CYS A 279 -16.88 -12.49 -24.65
N ILE A 280 -17.35 -13.05 -25.77
CA ILE A 280 -16.99 -12.63 -27.12
C ILE A 280 -18.16 -11.89 -27.75
N SER A 281 -17.86 -10.98 -28.66
CA SER A 281 -18.86 -10.25 -29.43
C SER A 281 -18.41 -10.03 -30.86
N GLY A 282 -19.32 -10.14 -31.81
CA GLY A 282 -18.97 -10.09 -33.22
C GLY A 282 -20.16 -10.28 -34.15
N GLN A 283 -19.84 -10.59 -35.41
CA GLN A 283 -20.82 -11.06 -36.39
C GLN A 283 -21.51 -12.32 -35.88
N ARG A 284 -22.83 -12.39 -36.05
CA ARG A 284 -23.64 -13.46 -35.46
C ARG A 284 -23.17 -14.85 -35.87
N ASP A 285 -22.99 -15.09 -37.17
CA ASP A 285 -22.60 -16.40 -37.69
C ASP A 285 -21.24 -16.84 -37.13
N THR A 286 -20.25 -15.93 -37.11
CA THR A 286 -18.93 -16.17 -36.53
C THR A 286 -18.98 -16.55 -35.06
N VAL A 287 -19.75 -15.82 -34.25
CA VAL A 287 -19.87 -16.09 -32.80
C VAL A 287 -20.59 -17.43 -32.56
N LEU A 288 -21.60 -17.75 -33.36
CA LEU A 288 -22.29 -19.04 -33.27
C LEU A 288 -21.39 -20.21 -33.66
N GLU A 289 -20.56 -20.07 -34.70
CA GLU A 289 -19.53 -21.06 -35.06
C GLU A 289 -18.54 -21.30 -33.89
N MET A 290 -18.10 -20.24 -33.22
CA MET A 290 -17.24 -20.34 -32.03
C MET A 290 -17.95 -21.07 -30.87
N VAL A 291 -19.22 -20.73 -30.61
CA VAL A 291 -20.03 -21.40 -29.59
C VAL A 291 -20.19 -22.90 -29.90
N GLU A 292 -20.49 -23.25 -31.15
CA GLU A 292 -20.59 -24.65 -31.60
C GLU A 292 -19.26 -25.39 -31.45
N SER A 293 -18.15 -24.76 -31.83
CA SER A 293 -16.80 -25.32 -31.71
C SER A 293 -16.43 -25.64 -30.25
N LEU A 294 -16.67 -24.70 -29.32
CA LEU A 294 -16.42 -24.91 -27.90
C LEU A 294 -17.35 -25.98 -27.31
N THR A 295 -18.63 -25.96 -27.69
CA THR A 295 -19.62 -26.96 -27.24
C THR A 295 -19.22 -28.37 -27.71
N ALA A 296 -18.73 -28.52 -28.95
CA ALA A 296 -18.24 -29.78 -29.48
C ALA A 296 -17.00 -30.32 -28.73
N GLN A 297 -16.23 -29.43 -28.11
CA GLN A 297 -15.08 -29.76 -27.27
C GLN A 297 -15.48 -30.01 -25.80
N GLY A 298 -16.77 -29.97 -25.46
CA GLY A 298 -17.26 -30.16 -24.10
C GLY A 298 -17.08 -28.96 -23.17
N LYS A 299 -16.80 -27.78 -23.72
CA LYS A 299 -16.61 -26.52 -22.98
C LYS A 299 -17.92 -25.74 -22.92
N PHE A 300 -18.11 -24.95 -21.85
CA PHE A 300 -19.29 -24.12 -21.74
C PHE A 300 -19.22 -22.96 -22.74
N ALA A 301 -20.22 -22.82 -23.58
CA ALA A 301 -20.40 -21.67 -24.44
C ALA A 301 -21.90 -21.42 -24.67
N LYS A 302 -22.34 -20.17 -24.63
CA LYS A 302 -23.75 -19.82 -24.80
C LYS A 302 -23.94 -18.44 -25.39
N GLU A 303 -24.75 -18.35 -26.44
CA GLU A 303 -25.21 -17.08 -27.00
C GLU A 303 -26.02 -16.28 -25.95
N ILE A 304 -25.67 -15.00 -25.81
CA ILE A 304 -26.45 -14.00 -25.09
C ILE A 304 -27.33 -13.32 -26.13
N ARG A 305 -28.64 -13.29 -25.90
CA ARG A 305 -29.62 -12.64 -26.80
C ARG A 305 -29.50 -11.12 -26.73
N VAL A 306 -28.45 -10.60 -27.34
CA VAL A 306 -28.11 -9.18 -27.46
C VAL A 306 -27.73 -8.96 -28.92
N GLU A 307 -28.43 -8.07 -29.61
CA GLU A 307 -28.29 -7.90 -31.07
C GLU A 307 -27.21 -6.88 -31.48
N TYR A 308 -26.42 -6.38 -30.51
CA TYR A 308 -25.41 -5.36 -30.73
C TYR A 308 -24.03 -5.78 -30.19
N PRO A 309 -22.93 -5.36 -30.82
CA PRO A 309 -21.59 -5.76 -30.43
C PRO A 309 -20.90 -4.78 -29.47
N ALA A 310 -21.41 -4.63 -28.25
CA ALA A 310 -20.79 -3.74 -27.26
C ALA A 310 -19.36 -4.18 -26.89
N HIS A 311 -18.54 -3.23 -26.44
CA HIS A 311 -17.16 -3.46 -25.99
C HIS A 311 -16.22 -3.94 -27.11
N THR A 312 -16.46 -3.46 -28.34
CA THR A 312 -15.69 -3.82 -29.54
C THR A 312 -15.31 -2.58 -30.34
N SER A 313 -14.41 -2.74 -31.31
CA SER A 313 -13.93 -1.65 -32.18
C SER A 313 -15.00 -0.92 -32.98
N ILE A 314 -16.12 -1.56 -33.31
CA ILE A 314 -17.16 -0.96 -34.13
C ILE A 314 -17.90 0.20 -33.43
N VAL A 315 -17.85 0.25 -32.10
CA VAL A 315 -18.44 1.35 -31.32
C VAL A 315 -17.70 2.67 -31.57
N SER A 316 -16.43 2.62 -32.02
CA SER A 316 -15.61 3.83 -32.28
C SER A 316 -16.25 4.80 -33.28
N GLU A 317 -16.99 4.29 -34.26
CA GLU A 317 -17.65 5.11 -35.30
C GLU A 317 -18.69 6.07 -34.73
N TYR A 318 -19.19 5.80 -33.53
CA TYR A 318 -20.31 6.51 -32.92
C TYR A 318 -19.87 7.51 -31.85
N GLN A 319 -18.56 7.66 -31.61
CA GLN A 319 -18.03 8.60 -30.62
C GLN A 319 -18.56 10.03 -30.79
N PRO A 320 -18.53 10.64 -32.00
CA PRO A 320 -18.96 12.02 -32.16
C PRO A 320 -20.45 12.21 -31.83
N ALA A 321 -21.30 11.28 -32.30
CA ALA A 321 -22.74 11.33 -32.05
C ALA A 321 -23.07 11.12 -30.56
N PHE A 322 -22.31 10.24 -29.88
CA PHE A 322 -22.48 9.99 -28.46
C PHE A 322 -22.10 11.21 -27.61
N LEU A 323 -20.94 11.81 -27.88
CA LEU A 323 -20.48 13.00 -27.15
C LEU A 323 -21.37 14.22 -27.40
N ASP A 324 -21.83 14.45 -28.62
CA ASP A 324 -22.77 15.53 -28.97
C ASP A 324 -24.11 15.39 -28.22
N ALA A 325 -24.66 14.16 -28.19
CA ALA A 325 -25.88 13.88 -27.44
C ALA A 325 -25.71 14.11 -25.93
N LEU A 326 -24.56 13.72 -25.36
CA LEU A 326 -24.28 13.94 -23.93
C LEU A 326 -24.14 15.42 -23.58
N GLY A 327 -23.40 16.20 -24.39
CA GLY A 327 -23.16 17.63 -24.16
C GLY A 327 -24.42 18.49 -24.11
N THR A 328 -25.55 17.98 -24.61
CA THR A 328 -26.85 18.66 -24.53
C THR A 328 -27.50 18.57 -23.14
N TYR A 329 -27.24 17.51 -22.38
CA TYR A 329 -28.01 17.15 -21.18
C TYR A 329 -27.18 16.97 -19.92
N LEU A 330 -25.85 16.83 -20.02
CA LEU A 330 -24.99 16.74 -18.85
C LEU A 330 -24.96 18.06 -18.07
N GLU A 331 -25.12 17.96 -16.75
CA GLU A 331 -24.97 19.08 -15.82
C GLU A 331 -23.50 19.28 -15.41
N ASN A 332 -22.69 18.21 -15.48
CA ASN A 332 -21.27 18.21 -15.15
C ASN A 332 -20.42 17.65 -16.30
N GLU A 333 -19.23 18.21 -16.49
CA GLU A 333 -18.29 17.76 -17.54
C GLU A 333 -17.36 16.63 -17.08
N SER A 334 -17.03 16.60 -15.79
CA SER A 334 -16.10 15.63 -15.17
C SER A 334 -16.75 14.87 -14.02
N MET A 335 -16.13 13.75 -13.64
CA MET A 335 -16.51 12.99 -12.45
C MET A 335 -16.43 13.86 -11.19
N LEU A 336 -17.33 13.61 -10.24
CA LEU A 336 -17.34 14.31 -8.95
C LEU A 336 -16.50 13.57 -7.91
N ALA A 337 -16.00 14.31 -6.91
CA ALA A 337 -15.40 13.74 -5.72
C ALA A 337 -16.48 13.04 -4.85
N GLY A 338 -16.65 11.73 -5.08
CA GLY A 338 -17.60 10.90 -4.34
C GLY A 338 -17.14 10.60 -2.90
N GLY A 339 -18.09 10.39 -1.99
CA GLY A 339 -17.79 10.00 -0.60
C GLY A 339 -17.40 8.52 -0.44
N VAL A 340 -17.54 7.73 -1.51
CA VAL A 340 -17.16 6.32 -1.55
C VAL A 340 -16.35 6.10 -2.84
N PRO A 341 -15.21 5.37 -2.80
CA PRO A 341 -14.47 5.00 -4.00
C PRO A 341 -15.32 4.17 -4.97
N CYS A 342 -15.21 4.46 -6.27
CA CYS A 342 -15.87 3.68 -7.31
C CYS A 342 -14.85 3.06 -8.25
N VAL A 343 -14.84 1.72 -8.33
CA VAL A 343 -13.96 0.95 -9.22
C VAL A 343 -14.73 0.54 -10.46
N GLY A 344 -14.28 1.00 -11.63
CA GLY A 344 -14.90 0.70 -12.91
C GLY A 344 -14.19 -0.44 -13.65
N ALA A 345 -14.96 -1.38 -14.20
CA ALA A 345 -14.41 -2.43 -15.05
C ALA A 345 -13.91 -1.91 -16.41
N THR A 346 -14.19 -0.67 -16.78
CA THR A 346 -13.65 -0.03 -18.00
C THR A 346 -12.13 0.05 -17.99
N LEU A 347 -11.55 0.56 -16.90
CA LEU A 347 -10.10 0.70 -16.72
C LEU A 347 -9.54 -0.39 -15.78
N GLY A 348 -10.42 -1.08 -15.04
CA GLY A 348 -10.04 -2.06 -14.04
C GLY A 348 -9.42 -1.44 -12.78
N GLY A 349 -9.88 -0.22 -12.42
CA GLY A 349 -9.37 0.58 -11.30
C GLY A 349 -10.33 1.70 -10.92
N ALA A 350 -9.95 2.49 -9.91
CA ALA A 350 -10.75 3.60 -9.40
C ALA A 350 -11.03 4.69 -10.44
N LEU A 351 -12.23 5.27 -10.34
CA LEU A 351 -12.64 6.52 -10.97
C LEU A 351 -12.11 7.71 -10.16
N ASP A 352 -11.63 8.75 -10.85
CA ASP A 352 -11.16 9.99 -10.23
C ASP A 352 -11.73 11.24 -10.92
N GLU A 353 -11.61 12.38 -10.24
CA GLU A 353 -12.16 13.68 -10.65
C GLU A 353 -11.49 14.30 -11.88
N SER A 354 -10.32 13.81 -12.29
CA SER A 354 -9.67 14.26 -13.52
C SER A 354 -10.32 13.69 -14.79
N MET A 355 -11.19 12.68 -14.64
CA MET A 355 -11.83 12.01 -15.76
C MET A 355 -13.05 12.77 -16.28
N SER A 356 -13.07 13.05 -17.59
CA SER A 356 -14.24 13.54 -18.32
C SER A 356 -15.36 12.51 -18.29
N LEU A 357 -16.58 12.93 -17.93
CA LEU A 357 -17.78 12.06 -17.96
C LEU A 357 -18.03 11.56 -19.38
N GLY A 358 -17.98 12.44 -20.37
CA GLY A 358 -18.25 12.10 -21.77
C GLY A 358 -17.30 11.03 -22.29
N ASP A 359 -15.99 11.24 -22.11
CA ASP A 359 -14.97 10.32 -22.59
C ASP A 359 -14.99 8.99 -21.85
N TYR A 360 -15.13 9.02 -20.52
CA TYR A 360 -15.16 7.81 -19.72
C TYR A 360 -16.34 6.91 -20.09
N TRP A 361 -17.56 7.47 -20.20
CA TRP A 361 -18.74 6.66 -20.50
C TRP A 361 -18.76 6.17 -21.95
N PHE A 362 -18.09 6.87 -22.85
CA PHE A 362 -17.80 6.36 -24.18
C PHE A 362 -16.84 5.15 -24.12
N TRP A 363 -15.71 5.29 -23.40
CA TRP A 363 -14.78 4.18 -23.17
C TRP A 363 -15.45 2.99 -22.49
N ASN A 364 -16.36 3.21 -21.55
CA ASN A 364 -17.10 2.13 -20.90
C ASN A 364 -17.89 1.29 -21.91
N LEU A 365 -18.53 1.93 -22.89
CA LEU A 365 -19.27 1.20 -23.93
C LEU A 365 -18.35 0.56 -24.97
N ARG A 366 -17.21 1.21 -25.25
CA ARG A 366 -16.28 0.85 -26.34
C ARG A 366 -15.22 -0.18 -25.95
N ASN A 367 -14.65 -0.08 -24.76
CA ASN A 367 -13.52 -0.89 -24.32
C ASN A 367 -13.98 -2.22 -23.75
N ARG A 368 -13.07 -3.20 -23.77
CA ARG A 368 -13.24 -4.51 -23.14
C ARG A 368 -13.49 -4.32 -21.65
N VAL A 369 -14.53 -4.96 -21.12
CA VAL A 369 -14.85 -4.93 -19.69
C VAL A 369 -13.86 -5.83 -18.93
N ARG A 370 -13.12 -5.26 -17.98
CA ARG A 370 -12.14 -5.94 -17.11
C ARG A 370 -12.66 -6.05 -15.68
N PHE A 371 -13.76 -6.79 -15.52
CA PHE A 371 -14.41 -6.98 -14.22
C PHE A 371 -13.53 -7.81 -13.27
N ASP A 372 -12.72 -8.72 -13.82
CA ASP A 372 -11.67 -9.44 -13.11
C ASP A 372 -10.70 -8.50 -12.37
N LYS A 373 -10.28 -7.43 -13.04
CA LYS A 373 -9.41 -6.41 -12.46
C LYS A 373 -10.14 -5.54 -11.44
N ALA A 374 -11.37 -5.11 -11.74
CA ALA A 374 -12.16 -4.28 -10.84
C ALA A 374 -12.44 -4.98 -9.49
N ILE A 375 -12.77 -6.28 -9.50
CA ILE A 375 -12.94 -7.07 -8.28
C ILE A 375 -11.60 -7.26 -7.55
N SER A 376 -10.51 -7.51 -8.28
CA SER A 376 -9.17 -7.62 -7.69
C SER A 376 -8.73 -6.32 -7.01
N ASP A 377 -8.99 -5.18 -7.63
CA ASP A 377 -8.65 -3.85 -7.11
C ASP A 377 -9.48 -3.50 -5.87
N ALA A 378 -10.79 -3.75 -5.91
CA ALA A 378 -11.65 -3.62 -4.73
C ALA A 378 -11.15 -4.47 -3.55
N ALA A 379 -10.72 -5.71 -3.82
CA ALA A 379 -10.21 -6.63 -2.79
C ALA A 379 -8.82 -6.28 -2.24
N ARG A 380 -7.89 -5.83 -3.10
CA ARG A 380 -6.49 -5.56 -2.72
C ARG A 380 -6.26 -4.12 -2.27
N THR A 381 -6.74 -3.16 -3.03
CA THR A 381 -6.48 -1.72 -2.83
C THR A 381 -7.44 -1.15 -1.80
N HIS A 382 -8.73 -1.50 -1.89
CA HIS A 382 -9.77 -1.00 -0.99
C HIS A 382 -10.10 -1.97 0.17
N GLY A 383 -9.40 -3.13 0.23
CA GLY A 383 -9.54 -4.10 1.32
C GLY A 383 -10.89 -4.80 1.40
N ALA A 384 -11.70 -4.77 0.33
CA ALA A 384 -13.05 -5.34 0.34
C ALA A 384 -13.04 -6.84 0.62
N ASP A 385 -13.87 -7.27 1.56
CA ASP A 385 -13.96 -8.65 2.03
C ASP A 385 -15.40 -9.20 2.07
N LEU A 386 -16.40 -8.37 1.81
CA LEU A 386 -17.79 -8.78 1.65
C LEU A 386 -18.40 -8.11 0.42
N PHE A 387 -18.76 -8.89 -0.59
CA PHE A 387 -19.32 -8.39 -1.85
C PHE A 387 -20.82 -8.64 -1.90
N VAL A 388 -21.60 -7.60 -2.24
CA VAL A 388 -23.06 -7.67 -2.35
C VAL A 388 -23.51 -7.26 -3.74
N GLU A 389 -24.13 -8.18 -4.48
CA GLU A 389 -24.62 -7.90 -5.84
C GLU A 389 -26.01 -7.25 -5.83
N MET A 390 -26.13 -6.05 -6.44
CA MET A 390 -27.35 -5.25 -6.53
C MET A 390 -28.29 -5.74 -7.64
N SER A 391 -28.76 -6.98 -7.55
CA SER A 391 -29.65 -7.58 -8.55
C SER A 391 -30.78 -8.41 -7.94
N GLU A 392 -31.91 -8.45 -8.65
CA GLU A 392 -33.02 -9.35 -8.30
C GLU A 392 -32.58 -10.83 -8.37
N HIS A 393 -31.70 -11.15 -9.31
CA HIS A 393 -31.12 -12.47 -9.46
C HIS A 393 -29.62 -12.35 -9.77
N PRO A 394 -28.74 -12.96 -8.97
CA PRO A 394 -27.31 -12.76 -9.11
C PRO A 394 -26.76 -13.41 -10.37
N THR A 395 -25.93 -12.66 -11.11
CA THR A 395 -25.28 -13.14 -12.35
C THR A 395 -23.76 -13.11 -12.26
N LEU A 396 -23.17 -12.42 -11.28
CA LEU A 396 -21.73 -12.20 -11.17
C LEU A 396 -21.07 -12.97 -10.02
N LEU A 397 -21.83 -13.54 -9.08
CA LEU A 397 -21.26 -14.22 -7.90
C LEU A 397 -20.20 -15.26 -8.23
N LEU A 398 -20.38 -16.06 -9.29
CA LEU A 398 -19.40 -17.07 -9.69
C LEU A 398 -18.09 -16.42 -10.16
N ALA A 399 -18.18 -15.37 -10.98
CA ALA A 399 -17.01 -14.64 -11.47
C ALA A 399 -16.28 -13.94 -10.32
N ILE A 400 -17.02 -13.31 -9.40
CA ILE A 400 -16.45 -12.70 -8.19
C ILE A 400 -15.71 -13.78 -7.38
N GLY A 401 -16.34 -14.94 -7.14
CA GLY A 401 -15.72 -16.04 -6.40
C GLY A 401 -14.45 -16.58 -7.05
N GLU A 402 -14.45 -16.79 -8.35
CA GLU A 402 -13.25 -17.24 -9.08
C GLU A 402 -12.12 -16.20 -9.01
N THR A 403 -12.43 -14.91 -9.19
CA THR A 403 -11.43 -13.85 -9.07
C THR A 403 -10.85 -13.77 -7.66
N LEU A 404 -11.70 -13.82 -6.62
CA LEU A 404 -11.25 -13.72 -5.24
C LEU A 404 -10.36 -14.90 -4.83
N ALA A 405 -10.64 -16.11 -5.33
CA ALA A 405 -9.78 -17.28 -5.08
C ALA A 405 -8.34 -17.08 -5.60
N GLY A 406 -8.13 -16.24 -6.63
CA GLY A 406 -6.80 -15.86 -7.13
C GLY A 406 -6.15 -14.66 -6.41
N VAL A 407 -6.85 -14.08 -5.42
CA VAL A 407 -6.45 -12.90 -4.64
C VAL A 407 -6.36 -13.22 -3.14
N ASP A 408 -6.94 -14.32 -2.68
CA ASP A 408 -6.92 -14.76 -1.29
C ASP A 408 -5.51 -15.13 -0.82
N ASP A 409 -5.00 -14.39 0.15
CA ASP A 409 -3.86 -14.82 0.97
C ASP A 409 -4.33 -15.85 2.00
N ALA A 410 -3.45 -16.75 2.42
CA ALA A 410 -3.75 -17.80 3.38
C ALA A 410 -4.34 -17.22 4.68
N GLY A 411 -5.65 -17.38 4.89
CA GLY A 411 -6.38 -16.92 6.08
C GLY A 411 -7.41 -15.82 5.85
N SER A 412 -7.54 -15.27 4.63
CA SER A 412 -8.58 -14.30 4.29
C SER A 412 -9.96 -14.97 4.13
N SER A 413 -10.96 -14.53 4.90
CA SER A 413 -12.35 -15.04 4.83
C SER A 413 -13.23 -14.03 4.12
N ARG A 414 -13.30 -14.13 2.79
CA ARG A 414 -14.15 -13.28 1.95
C ARG A 414 -15.56 -13.87 1.77
N GLN A 415 -16.57 -13.03 1.71
CA GLN A 415 -17.98 -13.42 1.54
C GLN A 415 -18.59 -12.77 0.31
N ILE A 416 -19.54 -13.47 -0.32
CA ILE A 416 -20.24 -12.99 -1.51
C ILE A 416 -21.73 -13.26 -1.32
N LEU A 417 -22.56 -12.22 -1.44
CA LEU A 417 -24.00 -12.26 -1.24
C LEU A 417 -24.71 -11.67 -2.47
N GLY A 418 -25.88 -12.24 -2.79
CA GLY A 418 -26.83 -11.62 -3.70
C GLY A 418 -27.84 -10.77 -2.93
N THR A 419 -28.60 -9.93 -3.64
CA THR A 419 -29.74 -9.25 -3.00
C THR A 419 -30.97 -10.16 -2.87
N SER A 420 -31.28 -10.94 -3.90
CA SER A 420 -32.44 -11.83 -3.92
C SER A 420 -32.24 -13.01 -4.91
N ARG A 421 -33.31 -13.75 -5.23
CA ARG A 421 -33.35 -14.76 -6.29
C ARG A 421 -34.63 -14.60 -7.12
N ARG A 422 -34.61 -15.12 -8.35
CA ARG A 422 -35.74 -15.00 -9.29
C ARG A 422 -37.06 -15.60 -8.77
N ASP A 423 -36.98 -16.64 -7.96
CA ASP A 423 -38.09 -17.38 -7.36
C ASP A 423 -38.45 -16.89 -5.94
N ALA A 424 -37.87 -15.78 -5.48
CA ALA A 424 -38.15 -15.25 -4.17
C ALA A 424 -39.53 -14.58 -4.10
N ASP A 425 -40.43 -15.15 -3.30
CA ASP A 425 -41.73 -14.58 -2.99
C ASP A 425 -41.64 -13.64 -1.78
N GLY A 426 -41.20 -12.40 -2.00
CA GLY A 426 -41.13 -11.32 -1.00
C GLY A 426 -39.73 -11.02 -0.47
N LEU A 427 -39.64 -10.39 0.71
CA LEU A 427 -38.37 -9.85 1.26
C LEU A 427 -37.59 -10.83 2.16
N ALA A 428 -38.01 -12.10 2.22
CA ALA A 428 -37.41 -13.07 3.14
C ALA A 428 -35.95 -13.40 2.79
N GLU A 429 -35.59 -13.52 1.50
CA GLU A 429 -34.20 -13.76 1.06
C GLU A 429 -33.32 -12.54 1.35
N PHE A 430 -33.78 -11.35 0.97
CA PHE A 430 -33.10 -10.10 1.29
C PHE A 430 -32.86 -9.95 2.81
N THR A 431 -33.88 -10.23 3.62
CA THR A 431 -33.79 -10.22 5.08
C THR A 431 -32.76 -11.21 5.61
N ARG A 432 -32.69 -12.42 5.05
CA ARG A 432 -31.64 -13.40 5.42
C ARG A 432 -30.24 -12.89 5.07
N ASN A 433 -30.08 -12.23 3.93
CA ASN A 433 -28.78 -11.70 3.51
C ASN A 433 -28.34 -10.50 4.38
N VAL A 434 -29.27 -9.62 4.77
CA VAL A 434 -29.00 -8.57 5.79
C VAL A 434 -28.60 -9.20 7.14
N ALA A 435 -29.31 -10.25 7.57
CA ALA A 435 -28.96 -10.99 8.79
C ALA A 435 -27.56 -11.61 8.72
N ALA A 436 -27.17 -12.15 7.56
CA ALA A 436 -25.83 -12.69 7.33
C ALA A 436 -24.74 -11.61 7.49
N VAL A 437 -24.96 -10.41 6.96
CA VAL A 437 -24.06 -9.26 7.20
C VAL A 437 -24.02 -8.90 8.68
N ALA A 438 -25.18 -8.80 9.35
CA ALA A 438 -25.28 -8.39 10.74
C ALA A 438 -24.54 -9.33 11.73
N VAL A 439 -24.50 -10.63 11.43
CA VAL A 439 -23.74 -11.60 12.25
C VAL A 439 -22.24 -11.64 11.89
N ALA A 440 -21.85 -11.16 10.71
CA ALA A 440 -20.47 -11.22 10.23
C ALA A 440 -19.68 -9.92 10.43
N ASP A 441 -20.36 -8.77 10.48
CA ASP A 441 -19.75 -7.44 10.53
C ASP A 441 -19.87 -6.78 11.92
N THR A 442 -18.74 -6.48 12.55
CA THR A 442 -18.73 -5.73 13.81
C THR A 442 -19.30 -4.32 13.68
N GLY A 443 -19.20 -3.72 12.49
CA GLY A 443 -19.68 -2.38 12.16
C GLY A 443 -21.16 -2.27 11.78
N PHE A 444 -21.93 -3.37 11.82
CA PHE A 444 -23.34 -3.35 11.41
C PHE A 444 -24.17 -2.32 12.22
N ARG A 445 -24.91 -1.47 11.50
CA ARG A 445 -25.71 -0.37 12.08
C ARG A 445 -27.08 -0.86 12.56
N TRP A 446 -27.11 -1.37 13.79
CA TRP A 446 -28.34 -1.91 14.42
C TRP A 446 -29.45 -0.87 14.62
N ASP A 447 -29.06 0.40 14.77
CA ASP A 447 -29.95 1.55 14.91
C ASP A 447 -30.78 1.81 13.64
N ALA A 448 -30.27 1.45 12.46
CA ALA A 448 -31.00 1.56 11.20
C ALA A 448 -32.24 0.64 11.11
N LEU A 449 -32.34 -0.40 11.95
CA LEU A 449 -33.48 -1.31 12.00
C LEU A 449 -34.61 -0.81 12.92
N GLY A 450 -34.42 0.30 13.64
CA GLY A 450 -35.38 0.87 14.59
C GLY A 450 -36.11 2.10 14.05
N ASP A 451 -37.26 2.42 14.65
CA ASP A 451 -37.94 3.70 14.44
C ASP A 451 -37.17 4.82 15.18
N ALA A 452 -36.78 5.89 14.48
CA ALA A 452 -36.02 7.00 15.06
C ALA A 452 -36.72 7.63 16.29
N ASP A 453 -38.06 7.70 16.26
CA ASP A 453 -38.87 8.21 17.38
C ASP A 453 -38.95 7.25 18.58
N ALA A 454 -38.76 5.94 18.37
CA ALA A 454 -38.83 4.94 19.42
C ALA A 454 -37.56 4.90 20.30
N GLN A 455 -36.41 5.34 19.77
CA GLN A 455 -35.13 5.39 20.48
C GLN A 455 -35.01 6.56 21.48
N ALA A 456 -35.87 7.59 21.35
CA ALA A 456 -35.79 8.80 22.17
C ALA A 456 -36.42 8.70 23.57
N THR A 457 -37.18 7.64 23.88
CA THR A 457 -37.85 7.51 25.19
C THR A 457 -37.12 6.47 26.07
N PRO A 458 -36.50 6.87 27.19
CA PRO A 458 -35.86 5.92 28.11
C PRO A 458 -36.90 4.94 28.68
N ARG A 459 -36.69 3.63 28.49
CA ARG A 459 -37.56 2.57 29.00
C ARG A 459 -36.84 1.80 30.13
N PRO A 460 -37.54 1.40 31.21
CA PRO A 460 -36.94 0.57 32.24
C PRO A 460 -36.58 -0.82 31.67
N PRO A 461 -35.52 -1.47 32.19
CA PRO A 461 -35.21 -2.85 31.86
C PRO A 461 -36.40 -3.78 32.13
N LEU A 462 -36.52 -4.84 31.31
CA LEU A 462 -37.49 -5.90 31.58
C LEU A 462 -37.20 -6.56 32.94
N GLU A 463 -38.24 -6.68 33.77
CA GLU A 463 -38.12 -7.28 35.11
C GLU A 463 -37.69 -8.76 35.00
N GLY A 464 -36.70 -9.16 35.80
CA GLY A 464 -36.21 -10.55 35.79
C GLY A 464 -35.43 -10.95 34.53
N PHE A 465 -35.09 -10.01 33.64
CA PHE A 465 -34.32 -10.31 32.43
C PHE A 465 -32.93 -10.86 32.79
N PRO A 466 -32.45 -11.94 32.13
CA PRO A 466 -31.20 -12.57 32.51
C PRO A 466 -30.01 -11.62 32.32
N ASN A 467 -29.02 -11.74 33.21
CA ASN A 467 -27.72 -11.13 32.99
C ASN A 467 -26.98 -11.85 31.87
N THR A 468 -26.00 -11.15 31.31
CA THR A 468 -25.10 -11.71 30.32
C THR A 468 -24.25 -12.85 30.92
N VAL A 469 -24.17 -13.97 30.21
CA VAL A 469 -23.38 -15.15 30.56
C VAL A 469 -21.91 -14.85 30.29
N MET A 470 -21.11 -14.87 31.36
CA MET A 470 -19.67 -14.63 31.30
C MET A 470 -18.90 -15.94 31.41
N ARG A 471 -17.78 -16.05 30.67
CA ARG A 471 -16.84 -17.16 30.85
C ARG A 471 -16.22 -17.04 32.23
N ARG A 472 -16.45 -18.03 33.09
CA ARG A 472 -15.81 -18.08 34.40
C ARG A 472 -14.39 -18.61 34.23
N VAL A 473 -13.41 -17.72 34.35
CA VAL A 473 -11.99 -18.05 34.43
C VAL A 473 -11.54 -17.78 35.86
N HIS A 474 -10.88 -18.74 36.49
CA HIS A 474 -10.31 -18.54 37.82
C HIS A 474 -9.02 -17.73 37.67
N LEU A 475 -9.08 -16.44 38.00
CA LEU A 475 -7.94 -15.53 37.98
C LEU A 475 -7.64 -15.13 39.43
N TRP A 476 -6.59 -15.72 40.00
CA TRP A 476 -6.13 -15.42 41.35
C TRP A 476 -4.60 -15.36 41.33
N ALA A 477 -4.02 -14.20 41.66
CA ALA A 477 -2.57 -14.07 41.74
C ALA A 477 -2.05 -14.71 43.03
N ASP A 478 -1.01 -15.55 42.92
CA ASP A 478 -0.28 -16.02 44.09
C ASP A 478 0.67 -14.92 44.57
N ARG A 479 0.73 -14.65 45.88
CA ARG A 479 1.50 -13.55 46.47
C ARG A 479 3.00 -13.65 46.15
N GLU A 480 3.50 -14.84 45.82
CA GLU A 480 4.90 -15.11 45.51
C GLU A 480 5.29 -14.85 44.05
N SER A 481 4.32 -14.65 43.14
CA SER A 481 4.59 -14.40 41.71
C SER A 481 5.18 -13.02 41.38
N GLY A 482 5.51 -12.20 42.39
CA GLY A 482 6.12 -10.87 42.23
C GLY A 482 7.59 -10.75 42.65
N LEU A 483 8.21 -11.82 43.15
CA LEU A 483 9.61 -11.84 43.59
C LEU A 483 10.47 -12.67 42.62
N GLY A 484 10.62 -12.17 41.39
CA GLY A 484 11.48 -12.80 40.38
C GLY A 484 11.11 -12.50 38.93
N ASP A 485 9.90 -12.02 38.66
CA ASP A 485 9.48 -11.63 37.32
C ASP A 485 9.91 -10.19 36.98
N ASP A 486 10.61 -10.03 35.85
CA ASP A 486 11.13 -8.78 35.25
C ASP A 486 10.10 -7.65 35.11
N VAL A 487 8.82 -7.94 35.33
CA VAL A 487 7.70 -7.00 35.18
C VAL A 487 7.71 -5.91 36.26
N ASN A 488 8.39 -6.13 37.40
CA ASN A 488 8.47 -5.16 38.50
C ASN A 488 9.87 -4.56 38.76
N SER A 489 10.81 -4.69 37.83
CA SER A 489 12.06 -3.91 37.89
C SER A 489 11.77 -2.42 37.65
N PRO A 490 12.44 -1.47 38.34
CA PRO A 490 12.37 -0.04 38.04
C PRO A 490 12.67 0.30 36.56
N ASP A 491 13.31 -0.62 35.85
CA ASP A 491 13.63 -0.54 34.42
C ASP A 491 12.48 -0.95 33.47
N TRP A 492 11.26 -1.22 33.96
CA TRP A 492 10.12 -1.49 33.05
C TRP A 492 9.78 -0.27 32.17
N ALA A 493 10.05 0.95 32.67
CA ALA A 493 9.98 2.20 31.91
C ALA A 493 11.18 2.39 30.97
N ALA A 494 12.22 1.56 31.12
CA ALA A 494 13.40 1.49 30.26
C ALA A 494 13.36 0.25 29.35
N ARG A 495 12.17 -0.26 28.99
CA ARG A 495 12.03 -0.99 27.72
C ARG A 495 12.50 -0.04 26.62
N GLN A 496 13.77 -0.18 26.24
CA GLN A 496 14.33 0.49 25.08
C GLN A 496 13.39 0.20 23.92
N VAL A 497 12.71 1.23 23.44
CA VAL A 497 12.12 1.25 22.10
C VAL A 497 13.28 1.36 21.12
N GLY A 498 14.13 0.32 21.08
CA GLY A 498 15.07 0.08 20.01
C GLY A 498 14.50 -1.08 19.23
N ARG A 499 13.88 -0.81 18.06
CA ARG A 499 13.52 -1.89 17.14
C ARG A 499 14.79 -2.68 16.81
N ALA A 500 14.68 -4.02 16.72
CA ALA A 500 15.80 -4.89 16.45
C ALA A 500 16.51 -4.51 15.13
N ALA A 501 17.84 -4.67 15.08
CA ALA A 501 18.58 -4.49 13.83
C ALA A 501 18.16 -5.57 12.82
N HIS A 502 17.71 -5.16 11.65
CA HIS A 502 17.35 -6.03 10.53
C HIS A 502 18.57 -6.23 9.63
N ARG A 503 18.77 -7.46 9.15
CA ARG A 503 19.72 -7.80 8.09
C ARG A 503 18.95 -8.05 6.80
N LEU A 504 19.16 -7.19 5.82
CA LEU A 504 18.57 -7.24 4.48
C LEU A 504 19.67 -7.44 3.43
N GLN A 505 19.27 -7.68 2.19
CA GLN A 505 20.14 -7.72 1.03
C GLN A 505 19.48 -6.94 -0.11
N ALA A 506 20.28 -6.24 -0.92
CA ALA A 506 19.80 -5.70 -2.19
C ALA A 506 19.79 -6.83 -3.24
N GLY A 507 18.63 -7.09 -3.83
CA GLY A 507 18.45 -8.12 -4.85
C GLY A 507 17.75 -7.59 -6.09
N TRP A 508 18.03 -8.22 -7.23
CA TRP A 508 17.40 -7.93 -8.52
C TRP A 508 16.43 -9.06 -8.87
N LEU A 509 15.13 -8.78 -8.80
CA LEU A 509 14.09 -9.79 -9.00
C LEU A 509 13.50 -9.68 -10.42
N PRO A 510 13.20 -10.80 -11.10
CA PRO A 510 12.60 -10.75 -12.43
C PRO A 510 11.22 -10.09 -12.38
N LEU A 511 10.98 -9.11 -13.26
CA LEU A 511 9.72 -8.39 -13.31
C LEU A 511 8.62 -9.25 -13.95
N LYS A 512 7.74 -9.81 -13.12
CA LYS A 512 6.68 -10.75 -13.54
C LYS A 512 5.53 -10.11 -14.31
N ARG A 513 5.25 -8.81 -14.09
CA ARG A 513 4.16 -8.08 -14.74
C ARG A 513 4.63 -6.70 -15.13
N ARG A 514 4.35 -6.31 -16.37
CA ARG A 514 4.67 -4.99 -16.90
C ARG A 514 3.40 -4.15 -16.92
N LYS A 515 3.35 -3.09 -16.13
CA LYS A 515 2.38 -2.01 -16.30
C LYS A 515 3.05 -0.99 -17.20
N THR A 516 2.47 -0.70 -18.35
CA THR A 516 3.00 0.27 -19.29
C THR A 516 2.35 1.62 -19.07
N GLN A 517 3.13 2.69 -19.24
CA GLN A 517 2.63 4.07 -19.24
C GLN A 517 2.41 4.60 -20.65
N ALA A 518 1.75 5.76 -20.75
CA ALA A 518 1.53 6.42 -22.03
C ALA A 518 2.86 6.77 -22.71
N PRO A 519 2.86 6.90 -24.05
CA PRO A 519 4.08 7.24 -24.79
C PRO A 519 4.64 8.61 -24.39
N ARG A 520 5.97 8.70 -24.33
CA ARG A 520 6.72 9.82 -23.71
C ARG A 520 7.42 10.72 -24.72
N LYS A 521 7.69 11.97 -24.34
CA LYS A 521 8.63 12.87 -25.01
C LYS A 521 9.96 12.90 -24.25
N ILE A 522 11.02 12.40 -24.87
CA ILE A 522 12.31 12.10 -24.24
C ILE A 522 13.43 13.02 -24.75
N ALA A 523 14.07 13.76 -23.85
CA ALA A 523 15.34 14.43 -24.13
C ALA A 523 16.51 13.47 -23.83
N VAL A 524 17.37 13.18 -24.82
CA VAL A 524 18.54 12.31 -24.64
C VAL A 524 19.79 13.17 -24.45
N LEU A 525 20.49 12.97 -23.32
CA LEU A 525 21.70 13.69 -22.93
C LEU A 525 22.90 12.73 -22.86
N ASP A 526 23.98 13.05 -23.56
CA ASP A 526 25.27 12.36 -23.45
C ASP A 526 26.36 13.36 -23.03
N PRO A 527 26.55 13.59 -21.71
CA PRO A 527 27.56 14.53 -21.21
C PRO A 527 28.99 14.11 -21.53
N THR A 528 29.24 12.81 -21.75
CA THR A 528 30.58 12.27 -21.97
C THR A 528 30.97 12.26 -23.46
N GLY A 529 29.99 12.30 -24.35
CA GLY A 529 30.16 12.09 -25.79
C GLY A 529 30.52 10.64 -26.17
N GLN A 530 30.57 9.73 -25.21
CA GLN A 530 30.98 8.34 -25.41
C GLN A 530 29.83 7.45 -25.91
N CYS A 531 28.58 7.91 -25.81
CA CYS A 531 27.37 7.17 -26.13
C CYS A 531 26.61 7.76 -27.33
N ALA A 532 27.27 8.56 -28.17
CA ALA A 532 26.64 9.25 -29.31
C ALA A 532 25.91 8.29 -30.26
N ASP A 533 26.47 7.12 -30.54
CA ASP A 533 25.84 6.10 -31.40
C ASP A 533 24.56 5.53 -30.77
N LEU A 534 24.58 5.27 -29.45
CA LEU A 534 23.42 4.78 -28.71
C LEU A 534 22.34 5.87 -28.63
N ALA A 535 22.72 7.12 -28.37
CA ALA A 535 21.80 8.26 -28.35
C ALA A 535 21.07 8.41 -29.69
N ALA A 536 21.80 8.37 -30.80
CA ALA A 536 21.22 8.46 -32.14
C ALA A 536 20.25 7.32 -32.45
N GLN A 537 20.54 6.11 -31.96
CA GLN A 537 19.67 4.95 -32.18
C GLN A 537 18.42 4.96 -31.30
N ILE A 538 18.50 5.46 -30.08
CA ILE A 538 17.33 5.70 -29.22
C ILE A 538 16.38 6.67 -29.92
N CYS A 539 16.89 7.78 -30.45
CA CYS A 539 16.08 8.73 -31.23
C CYS A 539 15.45 8.08 -32.48
N ALA A 540 16.21 7.27 -33.21
CA ALA A 540 15.71 6.58 -34.40
C ALA A 540 14.61 5.54 -34.09
N ALA A 541 14.70 4.85 -32.95
CA ALA A 541 13.76 3.80 -32.55
C ALA A 541 12.53 4.33 -31.79
N ALA A 542 12.56 5.56 -31.25
CA ALA A 542 11.49 6.11 -30.43
C ALA A 542 10.08 6.04 -31.06
N PRO A 543 9.89 6.35 -32.36
CA PRO A 543 8.58 6.26 -33.00
C PRO A 543 7.96 4.85 -32.99
N ASP A 544 8.79 3.80 -33.05
CA ASP A 544 8.34 2.40 -33.00
C ASP A 544 7.76 2.03 -31.63
N HIS A 545 8.08 2.81 -30.60
CA HIS A 545 7.57 2.68 -29.22
C HIS A 545 6.51 3.74 -28.88
N GLY A 546 6.03 4.48 -29.87
CA GLY A 546 5.07 5.58 -29.71
C GLY A 546 5.66 6.84 -29.08
N ALA A 547 6.96 6.87 -28.78
CA ALA A 547 7.64 7.98 -28.14
C ALA A 547 8.22 8.97 -29.17
N VAL A 548 8.54 10.18 -28.71
CA VAL A 548 9.36 11.14 -29.45
C VAL A 548 10.64 11.33 -28.66
N ALA A 549 11.81 11.20 -29.30
CA ALA A 549 13.07 11.39 -28.62
C ALA A 549 14.04 12.19 -29.48
N ASP A 550 14.70 13.18 -28.87
CA ASP A 550 15.68 14.02 -29.55
C ASP A 550 16.98 14.10 -28.73
N VAL A 551 18.12 14.05 -29.42
CA VAL A 551 19.42 14.35 -28.81
C VAL A 551 19.50 15.86 -28.66
N VAL A 552 19.59 16.33 -27.42
CA VAL A 552 19.63 17.77 -27.14
C VAL A 552 21.09 18.22 -27.06
N ASP A 553 21.55 18.94 -28.10
CA ASP A 553 22.86 19.61 -28.11
C ASP A 553 22.77 20.93 -27.31
N PRO A 554 23.61 21.12 -26.28
CA PRO A 554 23.51 22.23 -25.34
C PRO A 554 23.89 23.62 -25.91
N THR A 555 24.31 23.72 -27.17
CA THR A 555 24.75 25.01 -27.76
C THR A 555 23.69 25.74 -28.56
N THR A 556 22.58 25.10 -28.91
CA THR A 556 21.48 25.73 -29.64
C THR A 556 20.39 26.21 -28.69
N THR A 557 20.46 27.47 -28.27
CA THR A 557 19.22 28.23 -27.98
C THR A 557 18.44 28.33 -29.28
N ASP A 558 17.13 28.10 -29.22
CA ASP A 558 16.26 28.54 -30.30
C ASP A 558 16.45 30.05 -30.54
N GLY A 559 16.04 30.55 -31.71
CA GLY A 559 16.18 31.97 -32.06
C GLY A 559 15.43 32.94 -31.13
N GLN A 560 14.80 32.45 -30.05
CA GLN A 560 14.04 33.20 -29.05
C GLN A 560 14.65 33.13 -27.63
N GLY A 561 15.71 32.35 -27.40
CA GLY A 561 16.42 32.29 -26.13
C GLY A 561 15.74 31.42 -25.05
N GLN A 562 14.86 30.50 -25.45
CA GLN A 562 14.31 29.46 -24.57
C GLN A 562 15.16 28.20 -24.63
N GLN A 563 15.27 27.50 -23.49
CA GLN A 563 15.92 26.20 -23.46
C GLN A 563 14.98 25.14 -24.08
N PRO A 564 15.50 24.26 -24.97
CA PRO A 564 14.70 23.23 -25.65
C PRO A 564 14.09 22.18 -24.70
N GLU A 565 14.50 22.14 -23.44
CA GLU A 565 13.96 21.25 -22.39
C GLU A 565 12.48 21.49 -22.06
N SER A 566 11.91 22.62 -22.49
CA SER A 566 10.50 22.97 -22.24
C SER A 566 9.46 22.19 -23.07
N GLU A 567 9.86 21.23 -23.92
CA GLU A 567 8.92 20.37 -24.67
C GLU A 567 8.87 18.91 -24.17
N PHE A 568 9.83 18.46 -23.36
CA PHE A 568 10.00 17.05 -22.98
C PHE A 568 9.40 16.75 -21.60
N ASP A 569 8.80 15.56 -21.44
CA ASP A 569 8.28 15.08 -20.16
C ASP A 569 9.28 14.16 -19.42
N THR A 570 10.31 13.68 -20.12
CA THR A 570 11.30 12.73 -19.63
C THR A 570 12.70 13.12 -20.11
N VAL A 571 13.69 13.04 -19.22
CA VAL A 571 15.11 13.22 -19.57
C VAL A 571 15.84 11.89 -19.38
N LEU A 572 16.61 11.47 -20.38
CA LEU A 572 17.47 10.28 -20.34
C LEU A 572 18.95 10.70 -20.38
N LEU A 573 19.66 10.50 -19.28
CA LEU A 573 21.09 10.74 -19.14
C LEU A 573 21.89 9.46 -19.43
N LEU A 574 22.73 9.48 -20.46
CA LEU A 574 23.67 8.42 -20.78
C LEU A 574 24.97 8.67 -20.03
N THR A 575 25.29 7.86 -19.02
CA THR A 575 26.38 8.18 -18.09
C THR A 575 27.76 7.81 -18.62
N GLY A 576 27.83 7.12 -19.77
CA GLY A 576 29.07 6.75 -20.48
C GLY A 576 29.28 5.23 -20.56
N LEU A 577 30.40 4.79 -21.12
CA LEU A 577 30.72 3.36 -21.31
C LEU A 577 31.58 2.77 -20.17
N PRO A 578 31.56 1.44 -19.91
CA PRO A 578 32.42 0.78 -18.92
C PRO A 578 33.92 0.87 -19.24
N GLY A 579 34.78 0.57 -18.27
CA GLY A 579 36.22 0.35 -18.49
C GLY A 579 37.16 1.46 -17.98
N THR A 580 36.67 2.33 -17.10
CA THR A 580 37.53 3.32 -16.42
C THR A 580 38.22 2.69 -15.21
N LYS A 581 39.54 2.87 -15.11
CA LYS A 581 40.30 2.43 -13.93
C LYS A 581 39.94 3.29 -12.71
N PRO A 582 40.05 2.76 -11.46
CA PRO A 582 39.80 3.53 -10.24
C PRO A 582 40.50 4.90 -10.20
N ASP A 583 41.74 4.96 -10.71
CA ASP A 583 42.58 6.16 -10.71
C ASP A 583 42.07 7.25 -11.68
N THR A 584 41.25 6.88 -12.66
CA THR A 584 40.64 7.76 -13.68
C THR A 584 39.13 7.95 -13.49
N ALA A 585 38.53 7.22 -12.53
CA ALA A 585 37.10 7.29 -12.21
C ALA A 585 36.65 8.70 -11.79
N GLY A 586 37.53 9.44 -11.10
CA GLY A 586 37.24 10.78 -10.62
C GLY A 586 36.91 11.78 -11.74
N ASP A 587 37.63 11.72 -12.85
CA ASP A 587 37.41 12.62 -14.00
C ASP A 587 36.07 12.36 -14.67
N HIS A 588 35.73 11.08 -14.85
CA HIS A 588 34.46 10.67 -15.45
C HIS A 588 33.26 11.06 -14.57
N LEU A 589 33.31 10.75 -13.27
CA LEU A 589 32.25 11.09 -12.33
C LEU A 589 32.06 12.60 -12.19
N ALA A 590 33.16 13.35 -12.10
CA ALA A 590 33.07 14.81 -12.08
C ALA A 590 32.43 15.35 -13.36
N ALA A 591 32.73 14.77 -14.53
CA ALA A 591 32.10 15.18 -15.78
C ALA A 591 30.58 14.92 -15.79
N VAL A 592 30.13 13.74 -15.35
CA VAL A 592 28.69 13.41 -15.24
C VAL A 592 27.97 14.35 -14.27
N LEU A 593 28.57 14.63 -13.10
CA LEU A 593 27.97 15.49 -12.08
C LEU A 593 27.99 16.99 -12.46
N ALA A 594 29.08 17.46 -13.08
CA ALA A 594 29.26 18.85 -13.49
C ALA A 594 28.34 19.28 -14.64
N ASP A 595 27.84 18.32 -15.42
CA ASP A 595 26.94 18.58 -16.55
C ASP A 595 25.73 19.43 -16.16
N GLY A 596 25.17 19.18 -14.97
CA GLY A 596 24.09 19.97 -14.37
C GLY A 596 22.75 19.92 -15.09
N ARG A 597 22.66 19.38 -16.31
CA ARG A 597 21.41 19.24 -17.10
C ARG A 597 20.51 18.10 -16.64
N TRP A 598 21.03 17.23 -15.78
CA TRP A 598 20.22 16.25 -15.05
C TRP A 598 19.39 16.89 -13.92
N ARG A 599 19.51 18.21 -13.70
CA ARG A 599 18.82 18.93 -12.63
C ARG A 599 17.47 19.46 -13.13
N PRO A 600 16.42 19.38 -12.31
CA PRO A 600 15.13 19.97 -12.66
C PRO A 600 15.24 21.49 -12.78
N GLY A 601 14.85 22.05 -13.93
CA GLY A 601 14.68 23.49 -14.12
C GLY A 601 13.40 24.02 -13.47
N PRO A 602 13.17 25.35 -13.43
CA PRO A 602 11.98 25.97 -12.83
C PRO A 602 10.66 25.76 -13.61
N GLY A 603 10.61 24.79 -14.54
CA GLY A 603 9.46 24.52 -15.42
C GLY A 603 8.70 23.24 -15.03
N PRO A 604 7.36 23.21 -15.12
CA PRO A 604 6.53 22.11 -14.61
C PRO A 604 6.41 20.88 -15.54
N LEU A 605 7.21 20.77 -16.60
CA LEU A 605 6.97 19.77 -17.66
C LEU A 605 7.77 18.47 -17.54
N VAL A 606 8.99 18.49 -17.00
CA VAL A 606 9.79 17.26 -16.84
C VAL A 606 9.34 16.50 -15.61
N GLU A 607 8.66 15.38 -15.83
CA GLU A 607 8.16 14.53 -14.75
C GLU A 607 9.26 13.62 -14.17
N GLN A 608 10.19 13.16 -15.01
CA GLN A 608 11.14 12.10 -14.65
C GLN A 608 12.53 12.26 -15.31
N PHE A 609 13.58 11.91 -14.55
CA PHE A 609 14.97 11.81 -15.01
C PHE A 609 15.43 10.36 -14.90
N TRP A 610 15.84 9.77 -16.02
CA TRP A 610 16.43 8.44 -16.09
C TRP A 610 17.95 8.55 -16.25
N TRP A 611 18.71 7.86 -15.40
CA TRP A 611 20.15 7.69 -15.62
C TRP A 611 20.41 6.26 -16.08
N LEU A 612 21.08 6.15 -17.23
CA LEU A 612 21.42 4.88 -17.85
C LEU A 612 22.87 4.55 -17.58
N THR A 613 23.10 3.43 -16.88
CA THR A 613 24.41 2.84 -16.63
C THR A 613 24.60 1.54 -17.43
N ILE A 614 25.84 1.10 -17.57
CA ILE A 614 26.19 -0.16 -18.24
C ILE A 614 27.09 -0.95 -17.30
N ASP A 615 26.73 -2.20 -16.99
CA ASP A 615 27.40 -3.08 -16.03
C ASP A 615 27.60 -2.47 -14.64
N GLY A 616 26.79 -1.49 -14.24
CA GLY A 616 26.85 -0.88 -12.91
C GLY A 616 26.23 -1.74 -11.80
N GLU A 617 25.44 -2.76 -12.16
CA GLU A 617 24.72 -3.61 -11.21
C GLU A 617 24.98 -5.11 -11.45
N SER A 618 24.97 -5.91 -10.38
CA SER A 618 25.10 -7.37 -10.46
C SER A 618 23.73 -8.03 -10.34
N VAL A 619 23.38 -8.93 -11.27
CA VAL A 619 22.07 -9.60 -11.33
C VAL A 619 22.28 -11.12 -11.39
N ASP A 620 21.77 -11.86 -10.41
CA ASP A 620 22.02 -13.31 -10.20
C ASP A 620 21.44 -14.25 -11.29
N SER A 621 20.99 -13.75 -12.44
CA SER A 621 20.47 -14.57 -13.55
C SER A 621 21.55 -15.21 -14.42
N ASP A 622 22.83 -14.89 -14.18
CA ASP A 622 23.96 -15.52 -14.84
C ASP A 622 24.16 -16.93 -14.26
N ALA A 623 23.59 -17.92 -14.95
CA ALA A 623 23.58 -19.34 -14.60
C ALA A 623 24.96 -20.03 -14.63
N ALA A 624 26.04 -19.27 -14.58
CA ALA A 624 27.39 -19.73 -14.29
C ALA A 624 27.89 -18.85 -13.15
N GLY A 625 28.33 -19.46 -12.04
CA GLY A 625 28.90 -18.76 -10.89
C GLY A 625 30.29 -18.16 -11.18
N ASP A 626 30.46 -17.54 -12.34
CA ASP A 626 31.64 -16.81 -12.82
C ASP A 626 31.37 -15.29 -12.92
N GLY A 627 30.37 -14.80 -12.17
CA GLY A 627 29.89 -13.43 -12.16
C GLY A 627 30.99 -12.38 -12.10
N THR A 628 31.20 -11.69 -13.21
CA THR A 628 32.07 -10.52 -13.29
C THR A 628 31.55 -9.43 -12.36
N ALA A 629 32.45 -8.84 -11.57
CA ALA A 629 32.09 -7.71 -10.71
C ALA A 629 31.55 -6.54 -11.56
N PRO A 630 30.58 -5.75 -11.03
CA PRO A 630 30.10 -4.55 -11.71
C PRO A 630 31.24 -3.56 -12.02
N ASP A 631 31.07 -2.73 -13.05
CA ASP A 631 31.97 -1.61 -13.31
C ASP A 631 31.89 -0.61 -12.14
N LEU A 632 33.05 -0.34 -11.53
CA LEU A 632 33.18 0.45 -10.31
C LEU A 632 32.65 1.88 -10.48
N VAL A 633 32.81 2.47 -11.67
CA VAL A 633 32.40 3.85 -11.94
C VAL A 633 30.89 3.90 -12.18
N GLN A 634 30.38 3.01 -13.05
CA GLN A 634 28.96 2.91 -13.36
C GLN A 634 28.12 2.59 -12.12
N ALA A 635 28.61 1.67 -11.27
CA ALA A 635 27.99 1.37 -9.99
C ALA A 635 27.88 2.62 -9.10
N SER A 636 28.94 3.44 -9.02
CA SER A 636 28.93 4.64 -8.19
C SER A 636 27.94 5.70 -8.67
N VAL A 637 27.74 5.84 -9.99
CA VAL A 637 26.74 6.74 -10.59
C VAL A 637 25.33 6.41 -10.12
N SER A 638 24.98 5.12 -9.99
CA SER A 638 23.67 4.71 -9.45
C SER A 638 23.39 5.25 -8.05
N SER A 639 24.42 5.37 -7.20
CA SER A 639 24.27 5.89 -5.83
C SER A 639 24.18 7.42 -5.80
N ALA A 640 24.82 8.11 -6.76
CA ALA A 640 24.65 9.55 -6.93
C ALA A 640 23.22 9.90 -7.34
N LEU A 641 22.62 9.13 -8.27
CA LEU A 641 21.21 9.28 -8.63
C LEU A 641 20.28 9.22 -7.41
N ARG A 642 20.50 8.26 -6.51
CA ARG A 642 19.67 8.10 -5.31
C ARG A 642 19.79 9.31 -4.38
N CYS A 643 20.95 9.96 -4.34
CA CYS A 643 21.14 11.22 -3.62
C CYS A 643 20.47 12.40 -4.33
N ALA A 644 20.46 12.43 -5.67
CA ALA A 644 19.77 13.46 -6.45
C ALA A 644 18.26 13.46 -6.19
N ALA A 645 17.66 12.27 -6.05
CA ALA A 645 16.26 12.12 -5.64
C ALA A 645 15.97 12.81 -4.29
N ALA A 646 16.89 12.67 -3.33
CA ALA A 646 16.76 13.29 -2.01
C ALA A 646 17.02 14.81 -1.99
N GLU A 647 17.80 15.32 -2.96
CA GLU A 647 18.07 16.76 -3.12
C GLU A 647 16.94 17.49 -3.87
N HIS A 648 16.17 16.77 -4.70
CA HIS A 648 15.09 17.30 -5.53
C HIS A 648 13.75 16.57 -5.28
N PRO A 649 13.16 16.66 -4.07
CA PRO A 649 11.89 16.03 -3.77
C PRO A 649 10.78 16.59 -4.68
N GLY A 650 9.94 15.70 -5.22
CA GLY A 650 8.89 16.04 -6.19
C GLY A 650 9.26 15.76 -7.65
N THR A 651 10.55 15.56 -7.95
CA THR A 651 10.99 15.03 -9.25
C THR A 651 11.37 13.55 -9.13
N ARG A 652 10.98 12.73 -10.10
CA ARG A 652 11.26 11.29 -10.07
C ARG A 652 12.58 10.98 -10.76
N PHE A 653 13.58 10.57 -9.99
CA PHE A 653 14.83 10.02 -10.52
C PHE A 653 14.73 8.50 -10.62
N ARG A 654 15.09 7.95 -11.78
CA ARG A 654 14.99 6.53 -12.09
C ARG A 654 16.28 6.00 -12.71
N HIS A 655 16.57 4.74 -12.45
CA HIS A 655 17.81 4.10 -12.89
C HIS A 655 17.52 2.97 -13.87
N LEU A 656 18.26 2.94 -14.98
CA LEU A 656 18.27 1.85 -15.93
C LEU A 656 19.71 1.32 -16.08
N ASP A 657 19.93 0.04 -15.84
CA ASP A 657 21.24 -0.59 -16.02
C ASP A 657 21.19 -1.65 -17.12
N LEU A 658 22.15 -1.60 -18.05
CA LEU A 658 22.29 -2.56 -19.17
C LEU A 658 23.46 -3.53 -18.91
N GLY A 659 23.36 -4.78 -19.36
CA GLY A 659 24.43 -5.77 -19.19
C GLY A 659 25.46 -5.82 -20.33
N ALA A 660 26.70 -6.25 -20.05
CA ALA A 660 27.82 -6.36 -20.99
C ALA A 660 27.48 -7.19 -22.23
N ALA A 661 26.69 -8.26 -22.07
CA ALA A 661 26.30 -9.15 -23.15
C ALA A 661 25.35 -8.49 -24.16
N GLU A 662 24.67 -7.41 -23.78
CA GLU A 662 23.90 -6.58 -24.70
C GLU A 662 24.82 -5.81 -25.66
N ASP A 663 26.14 -5.83 -25.43
CA ASP A 663 27.17 -5.39 -26.37
C ASP A 663 27.36 -6.31 -27.59
N THR A 664 26.75 -7.51 -27.56
CA THR A 664 26.68 -8.42 -28.72
C THR A 664 25.36 -8.31 -29.52
N ALA A 665 24.36 -7.61 -28.98
CA ALA A 665 23.12 -7.32 -29.69
C ALA A 665 23.34 -6.22 -30.74
N SER A 666 22.51 -6.20 -31.80
CA SER A 666 22.56 -5.08 -32.74
C SER A 666 22.19 -3.80 -31.99
N ALA A 667 22.83 -2.71 -32.36
CA ALA A 667 22.72 -1.47 -31.60
C ALA A 667 21.26 -0.93 -31.57
N GLY A 668 20.44 -1.24 -32.60
CA GLY A 668 19.00 -0.97 -32.61
C GLY A 668 18.17 -1.81 -31.62
N GLU A 669 18.57 -3.06 -31.32
CA GLU A 669 17.91 -3.87 -30.29
C GLU A 669 18.13 -3.29 -28.89
N ARG A 670 19.33 -2.76 -28.62
CA ARG A 670 19.63 -2.05 -27.37
C ARG A 670 18.75 -0.81 -27.20
N ALA A 671 18.67 0.03 -28.22
CA ALA A 671 17.82 1.22 -28.20
C ALA A 671 16.34 0.87 -27.94
N SER A 672 15.83 -0.18 -28.60
CA SER A 672 14.47 -0.68 -28.40
C SER A 672 14.23 -1.20 -26.97
N ALA A 673 15.21 -1.87 -26.38
CA ALA A 673 15.14 -2.36 -25.00
C ALA A 673 15.11 -1.20 -23.99
N VAL A 674 15.95 -0.17 -24.20
CA VAL A 674 15.93 1.07 -23.41
C VAL A 674 14.55 1.71 -23.46
N LEU A 675 14.02 1.98 -24.66
CA LEU A 675 12.69 2.59 -24.82
C LEU A 675 11.57 1.75 -24.19
N SER A 676 11.66 0.42 -24.27
CA SER A 676 10.70 -0.47 -23.61
C SER A 676 10.76 -0.33 -22.08
N ALA A 677 11.97 -0.23 -21.51
CA ALA A 677 12.15 -0.07 -20.07
C ALA A 677 11.66 1.29 -19.58
N LEU A 678 11.88 2.36 -20.34
CA LEU A 678 11.39 3.71 -20.04
C LEU A 678 9.85 3.79 -20.00
N HIS A 679 9.13 2.84 -20.60
CA HIS A 679 7.67 2.76 -20.53
C HIS A 679 7.14 1.87 -19.40
N ILE A 680 8.02 1.25 -18.59
CA ILE A 680 7.60 0.51 -17.40
C ILE A 680 7.18 1.52 -16.32
N ALA A 681 5.93 1.42 -15.88
CA ALA A 681 5.37 2.28 -14.84
C ALA A 681 5.86 1.86 -13.46
N ASP A 682 5.90 2.83 -12.54
CA ASP A 682 6.05 2.66 -11.09
C ASP A 682 7.39 2.06 -10.59
N GLU A 683 8.27 1.55 -11.46
CA GLU A 683 9.56 0.97 -11.07
C GLU A 683 10.68 2.01 -11.02
N PRO A 684 11.37 2.19 -9.87
CA PRO A 684 12.42 3.20 -9.72
C PRO A 684 13.77 2.77 -10.31
N GLU A 685 14.11 1.48 -10.24
CA GLU A 685 15.38 0.96 -10.70
C GLU A 685 15.17 -0.36 -11.46
N ILE A 686 15.63 -0.39 -12.72
CA ILE A 686 15.47 -1.51 -13.65
C ILE A 686 16.85 -1.92 -14.17
N ALA A 687 17.11 -3.23 -14.22
CA ALA A 687 18.27 -3.79 -14.90
C ALA A 687 17.79 -4.70 -16.04
N LEU A 688 18.35 -4.56 -17.23
CA LEU A 688 18.10 -5.43 -18.38
C LEU A 688 19.21 -6.48 -18.49
N ARG A 689 18.82 -7.75 -18.49
CA ARG A 689 19.73 -8.88 -18.71
C ARG A 689 19.12 -9.83 -19.74
N GLY A 690 19.80 -10.01 -20.87
CA GLY A 690 19.30 -10.81 -21.98
C GLY A 690 17.92 -10.35 -22.47
N GLY A 691 17.66 -9.03 -22.46
CA GLY A 691 16.37 -8.44 -22.83
C GLY A 691 15.23 -8.63 -21.81
N SER A 692 15.50 -9.26 -20.67
CA SER A 692 14.52 -9.43 -19.58
C SER A 692 14.72 -8.37 -18.50
N PRO A 693 13.65 -7.69 -18.06
CA PRO A 693 13.74 -6.71 -16.99
C PRO A 693 13.76 -7.35 -15.60
N PHE A 694 14.70 -6.89 -14.79
CA PHE A 694 14.83 -7.14 -13.36
C PHE A 694 14.63 -5.82 -12.62
N VAL A 695 14.08 -5.89 -11.41
CA VAL A 695 13.81 -4.71 -10.58
C VAL A 695 14.50 -4.84 -9.24
N LYS A 696 15.03 -3.72 -8.76
CA LYS A 696 15.76 -3.70 -7.49
C LYS A 696 14.80 -3.75 -6.30
N ARG A 697 15.11 -4.60 -5.33
CA ARG A 697 14.39 -4.73 -4.06
C ARG A 697 15.37 -4.89 -2.90
N LEU A 698 14.97 -4.44 -1.71
CA LEU A 698 15.53 -4.91 -0.45
C LEU A 698 14.74 -6.12 0.00
N ILE A 699 15.43 -7.24 0.20
CA ILE A 699 14.85 -8.52 0.62
C ILE A 699 15.41 -8.92 1.99
N PRO A 700 14.61 -9.56 2.86
CA PRO A 700 15.14 -10.17 4.08
C PRO A 700 16.24 -11.18 3.74
N ALA A 701 17.40 -11.06 4.39
CA ALA A 701 18.48 -12.01 4.16
C ALA A 701 18.14 -13.34 4.85
N ALA A 702 17.88 -14.39 4.07
CA ALA A 702 17.62 -15.72 4.62
C ALA A 702 18.95 -16.30 5.18
N PRO A 703 18.96 -16.87 6.39
CA PRO A 703 20.15 -17.54 6.91
C PRO A 703 20.38 -18.80 6.08
N ASP A 704 21.47 -18.83 5.31
CA ASP A 704 21.89 -20.04 4.61
C ASP A 704 22.43 -21.05 5.65
N ALA A 705 21.61 -22.04 5.98
CA ALA A 705 21.89 -23.01 7.04
C ALA A 705 23.09 -23.93 6.74
N THR A 706 23.72 -23.79 5.56
CA THR A 706 24.63 -24.78 5.00
C THR A 706 26.10 -24.38 4.83
N THR A 707 26.52 -23.10 4.97
CA THR A 707 27.88 -22.75 4.48
C THR A 707 28.69 -21.65 5.19
N ALA A 708 28.17 -20.83 6.11
CA ALA A 708 29.00 -19.81 6.78
C ALA A 708 29.10 -20.01 8.30
N ALA A 709 30.31 -20.34 8.79
CA ALA A 709 30.59 -20.21 10.21
C ALA A 709 30.66 -18.71 10.57
N PRO A 710 30.00 -18.25 11.66
CA PRO A 710 30.15 -16.88 12.13
C PRO A 710 31.62 -16.57 12.38
N LEU A 711 32.04 -15.31 12.18
CA LEU A 711 33.42 -14.87 12.39
C LEU A 711 33.85 -15.28 13.81
N ARG A 712 34.69 -16.32 13.93
CA ARG A 712 34.86 -17.04 15.20
C ARG A 712 35.62 -16.19 16.21
N ALA A 713 35.20 -16.33 17.45
CA ALA A 713 35.71 -15.62 18.62
C ALA A 713 37.22 -15.88 18.87
N ASP A 714 37.74 -17.04 18.43
CA ASP A 714 39.14 -17.48 18.52
C ASP A 714 39.98 -17.12 17.27
N THR A 715 39.80 -15.93 16.72
CA THR A 715 40.59 -15.48 15.54
C THR A 715 42.05 -15.19 15.93
N PRO A 716 43.06 -15.78 15.24
CA PRO A 716 44.48 -15.60 15.57
C PRO A 716 44.96 -14.14 15.48
N HIS A 717 44.72 -13.48 14.34
CA HIS A 717 45.16 -12.10 14.11
C HIS A 717 44.14 -11.30 13.27
N VAL A 718 43.63 -10.21 13.85
CA VAL A 718 42.68 -9.27 13.22
C VAL A 718 43.38 -7.95 12.89
N LEU A 719 43.34 -7.52 11.64
CA LEU A 719 43.79 -6.20 11.20
C LEU A 719 42.58 -5.28 11.01
N ILE A 720 42.53 -4.15 11.73
CA ILE A 720 41.44 -3.17 11.62
C ILE A 720 41.99 -1.85 11.09
N THR A 721 41.66 -1.52 9.84
CA THR A 721 41.97 -0.19 9.28
C THR A 721 40.90 0.82 9.70
N GLY A 722 41.30 2.08 9.93
CA GLY A 722 40.46 3.01 10.68
C GLY A 722 40.30 2.59 12.15
N GLY A 723 41.21 1.75 12.67
CA GLY A 723 41.06 1.02 13.93
C GLY A 723 41.00 1.89 15.19
N THR A 724 41.58 3.09 15.14
CA THR A 724 41.46 4.07 16.24
C THR A 724 40.27 5.02 16.07
N GLY A 725 39.53 4.89 14.97
CA GLY A 725 38.25 5.55 14.78
C GLY A 725 37.20 4.90 15.67
N LYS A 726 36.14 5.64 15.97
CA LYS A 726 35.13 5.21 16.95
C LYS A 726 34.44 3.87 16.54
N LEU A 727 34.20 3.58 15.24
CA LEU A 727 33.74 2.25 14.79
C LEU A 727 34.82 1.17 14.96
N GLY A 728 36.06 1.47 14.59
CA GLY A 728 37.21 0.57 14.78
C GLY A 728 37.40 0.15 16.25
N LEU A 729 37.10 1.05 17.20
CA LEU A 729 37.13 0.75 18.63
C LEU A 729 36.00 -0.18 19.08
N GLU A 730 34.80 -0.10 18.50
CA GLU A 730 33.71 -1.06 18.78
C GLU A 730 34.06 -2.45 18.25
N PHE A 731 34.61 -2.54 17.03
CA PHE A 731 35.10 -3.81 16.48
C PHE A 731 36.27 -4.38 17.29
N CYS A 732 37.21 -3.53 17.71
CA CYS A 732 38.30 -3.93 18.60
C CYS A 732 37.78 -4.55 19.91
N ALA A 733 36.79 -3.90 20.55
CA ALA A 733 36.16 -4.41 21.75
C ALA A 733 35.43 -5.74 21.51
N HIS A 734 34.75 -5.88 20.36
CA HIS A 734 34.07 -7.11 19.97
C HIS A 734 35.03 -8.28 19.75
N PHE A 735 36.13 -8.09 19.02
CA PHE A 735 37.11 -9.14 18.81
C PHE A 735 37.89 -9.49 20.09
N ALA A 736 38.22 -8.48 20.91
CA ALA A 736 38.87 -8.71 22.18
C ALA A 736 37.97 -9.49 23.16
N SER A 737 36.67 -9.20 23.19
CA SER A 737 35.70 -9.95 24.02
C SER A 737 35.44 -11.36 23.49
N GLY A 738 35.56 -11.56 22.17
CA GLY A 738 35.52 -12.87 21.53
C GLY A 738 36.72 -13.75 21.88
N GLY A 739 37.86 -13.15 22.25
CA GLY A 739 39.08 -13.89 22.57
C GLY A 739 40.09 -13.96 21.41
N ALA A 740 40.07 -12.96 20.52
CA ALA A 740 41.09 -12.84 19.47
C ALA A 740 42.50 -12.84 20.07
N GLY A 741 43.45 -13.49 19.40
CA GLY A 741 44.85 -13.59 19.85
C GLY A 741 45.57 -12.24 19.78
N ARG A 742 45.54 -11.62 18.60
CA ARG A 742 46.11 -10.30 18.32
C ARG A 742 45.15 -9.42 17.50
N ILE A 743 45.12 -8.12 17.80
CA ILE A 743 44.40 -7.10 17.03
C ILE A 743 45.38 -5.98 16.67
N THR A 744 45.58 -5.72 15.38
CA THR A 744 46.39 -4.58 14.90
C THR A 744 45.46 -3.48 14.42
N LEU A 745 45.45 -2.35 15.14
CA LEU A 745 44.66 -1.15 14.80
C LEU A 745 45.52 -0.21 13.97
N VAL A 746 45.11 0.02 12.72
CA VAL A 746 45.82 0.91 11.79
C VAL A 746 45.05 2.20 11.59
N SER A 747 45.73 3.34 11.75
CA SER A 747 45.21 4.66 11.41
C SER A 747 46.35 5.64 11.08
N ARG A 748 46.06 6.74 10.38
CA ARG A 748 47.09 7.72 9.98
C ARG A 748 47.88 8.30 11.15
N SER A 749 47.20 8.59 12.27
CA SER A 749 47.80 9.26 13.43
C SER A 749 48.23 8.32 14.56
N GLY A 750 47.86 7.03 14.49
CA GLY A 750 48.02 6.11 15.63
C GLY A 750 47.04 6.38 16.79
N GLY A 751 46.02 7.24 16.59
CA GLY A 751 44.94 7.48 17.55
C GLY A 751 45.10 8.72 18.43
N THR A 752 43.98 9.26 18.92
CA THR A 752 43.94 10.37 19.89
C THR A 752 44.16 9.85 21.32
N ALA A 753 44.44 10.75 22.27
CA ALA A 753 44.56 10.38 23.70
C ALA A 753 43.30 9.67 24.23
N GLU A 754 42.11 10.09 23.77
CA GLU A 754 40.83 9.44 24.10
C GLU A 754 40.74 8.02 23.53
N ALA A 755 41.10 7.83 22.25
CA ALA A 755 41.10 6.52 21.61
C ALA A 755 42.09 5.56 22.30
N LEU A 756 43.29 6.03 22.63
CA LEU A 756 44.29 5.26 23.38
C LEU A 756 43.78 4.89 24.78
N GLY A 757 43.09 5.81 25.47
CA GLY A 757 42.45 5.52 26.76
C GLY A 757 41.40 4.41 26.69
N ARG A 758 40.57 4.40 25.63
CA ARG A 758 39.62 3.29 25.36
C ARG A 758 40.35 1.98 25.06
N ILE A 759 41.40 2.00 24.24
CA ILE A 759 42.20 0.82 23.92
C ILE A 759 42.83 0.22 25.17
N ASP A 760 43.38 1.05 26.07
CA ASP A 760 43.94 0.58 27.33
C ASP A 760 42.89 -0.02 28.26
N ALA A 761 41.65 0.47 28.22
CA ALA A 761 40.54 -0.16 28.93
C ALA A 761 40.22 -1.55 28.38
N ILE A 762 40.23 -1.71 27.04
CA ILE A 762 40.03 -3.01 26.37
C ILE A 762 41.18 -3.97 26.74
N ARG A 763 42.44 -3.52 26.67
CA ARG A 763 43.63 -4.32 27.06
C ARG A 763 43.61 -4.78 28.51
N ARG A 764 43.06 -3.97 29.44
CA ARG A 764 42.91 -4.36 30.86
C ARG A 764 41.80 -5.39 31.07
N ARG A 765 40.77 -5.36 30.23
CA ARG A 765 39.58 -6.20 30.34
C ARG A 765 39.80 -7.59 29.74
N TYR A 766 40.55 -7.68 28.64
CA TYR A 766 40.73 -8.89 27.85
C TYR A 766 42.22 -9.23 27.68
N GLN A 767 42.55 -10.51 27.49
CA GLN A 767 43.94 -10.99 27.37
C GLN A 767 44.52 -10.88 25.93
N THR A 768 43.84 -10.15 25.04
CA THR A 768 44.22 -9.96 23.64
C THR A 768 45.40 -9.00 23.49
N VAL A 769 46.36 -9.34 22.61
CA VAL A 769 47.45 -8.43 22.23
C VAL A 769 46.90 -7.37 21.28
N ILE A 770 46.92 -6.09 21.66
CA ILE A 770 46.42 -5.01 20.79
C ILE A 770 47.59 -4.11 20.40
N ASP A 771 47.93 -4.06 19.12
CA ASP A 771 48.94 -3.17 18.54
C ASP A 771 48.26 -1.96 17.90
N VAL A 772 48.83 -0.77 18.07
CA VAL A 772 48.32 0.46 17.44
C VAL A 772 49.42 1.02 16.55
N VAL A 773 49.15 1.11 15.26
CA VAL A 773 50.15 1.48 14.25
C VAL A 773 49.71 2.71 13.48
N ALA A 774 50.57 3.72 13.49
CA ALA A 774 50.46 4.87 12.60
C ALA A 774 50.87 4.45 11.18
N CYS A 775 49.92 4.42 10.25
CA CYS A 775 50.16 4.10 8.84
C CYS A 775 49.02 4.70 7.99
N ASP A 776 49.37 5.37 6.90
CA ASP A 776 48.42 5.82 5.89
C ASP A 776 48.25 4.73 4.83
N ILE A 777 47.09 4.08 4.84
CA ILE A 777 46.79 2.97 3.92
C ILE A 777 46.71 3.43 2.45
N GLY A 778 46.55 4.74 2.19
CA GLY A 778 46.61 5.30 0.85
C GLY A 778 48.03 5.53 0.31
N ASP A 779 49.07 5.22 1.09
CA ASP A 779 50.48 5.29 0.71
C ASP A 779 51.08 3.87 0.64
N GLU A 780 51.45 3.43 -0.56
CA GLU A 780 51.98 2.09 -0.81
C GLU A 780 53.25 1.80 0.00
N ALA A 781 54.16 2.77 0.10
CA ALA A 781 55.41 2.58 0.84
C ALA A 781 55.16 2.42 2.35
N ALA A 782 54.19 3.16 2.90
CA ALA A 782 53.80 3.05 4.30
C ALA A 782 53.16 1.69 4.63
N ILE A 783 52.48 1.09 3.65
CA ILE A 783 51.87 -0.24 3.76
C ILE A 783 52.91 -1.36 3.63
N ASP A 784 53.86 -1.23 2.71
CA ASP A 784 54.99 -2.18 2.61
C ASP A 784 55.81 -2.22 3.91
N ASP A 785 56.05 -1.05 4.51
CA ASP A 785 56.71 -0.93 5.82
C ASP A 785 55.88 -1.53 6.96
N LEU A 786 54.54 -1.46 6.89
CA LEU A 786 53.66 -2.14 7.84
C LEU A 786 53.74 -3.66 7.66
N ALA A 787 53.58 -4.14 6.42
CA ALA A 787 53.61 -5.56 6.07
C ALA A 787 54.90 -6.24 6.54
N ALA A 788 56.06 -5.59 6.36
CA ALA A 788 57.36 -6.10 6.80
C ALA A 788 57.51 -6.21 8.34
N ARG A 789 56.68 -5.50 9.12
CA ARG A 789 56.72 -5.47 10.59
C ARG A 789 55.66 -6.36 11.25
N LEU A 790 54.72 -6.92 10.48
CA LEU A 790 53.69 -7.79 11.04
C LEU A 790 54.32 -9.12 11.51
N PRO A 791 54.01 -9.57 12.73
CA PRO A 791 54.64 -10.76 13.31
C PRO A 791 54.13 -12.07 12.71
N GLU A 792 52.91 -12.06 12.16
CA GLU A 792 52.22 -13.22 11.60
C GLU A 792 51.18 -12.78 10.55
N PRO A 793 50.86 -13.64 9.57
CA PRO A 793 49.81 -13.35 8.59
C PRO A 793 48.45 -13.07 9.25
N VAL A 794 47.66 -12.19 8.63
CA VAL A 794 46.35 -11.80 9.16
C VAL A 794 45.28 -12.82 8.77
N SER A 795 44.37 -13.11 9.70
CA SER A 795 43.22 -14.01 9.47
C SER A 795 41.95 -13.23 9.13
N VAL A 796 41.83 -12.00 9.63
CA VAL A 796 40.70 -11.11 9.36
C VAL A 796 41.22 -9.72 9.01
N VAL A 797 40.73 -9.15 7.91
CA VAL A 797 40.92 -7.74 7.56
C VAL A 797 39.57 -7.05 7.67
N LEU A 798 39.42 -6.14 8.65
CA LEU A 798 38.24 -5.31 8.81
C LEU A 798 38.54 -3.89 8.36
N HIS A 799 37.83 -3.43 7.33
CA HIS A 799 38.00 -2.11 6.77
C HIS A 799 36.97 -1.11 7.29
N ALA A 800 37.30 -0.39 8.36
CA ALA A 800 36.46 0.62 9.00
C ALA A 800 36.97 2.06 8.77
N ALA A 801 37.67 2.30 7.65
CA ALA A 801 38.12 3.64 7.30
C ALA A 801 36.93 4.51 6.90
N LEU A 802 36.64 5.53 7.71
CA LEU A 802 35.53 6.46 7.50
C LEU A 802 36.06 7.85 7.16
N ASN A 803 35.59 8.40 6.04
CA ASN A 803 35.71 9.83 5.72
C ASN A 803 34.32 10.33 5.32
N TYR A 804 33.56 10.87 6.28
CA TYR A 804 32.26 11.45 5.99
C TYR A 804 32.44 12.86 5.45
N VAL A 805 31.89 13.12 4.27
CA VAL A 805 31.87 14.45 3.64
C VAL A 805 30.44 14.69 3.21
N ALA A 806 29.87 15.80 3.67
CA ALA A 806 28.56 16.28 3.24
C ALA A 806 28.73 17.58 2.46
N GLY A 807 27.97 17.72 1.39
CA GLY A 807 27.96 18.92 0.58
C GLY A 807 27.09 18.76 -0.67
N PRO A 808 26.74 19.88 -1.33
CA PRO A 808 25.89 19.87 -2.52
C PRO A 808 26.57 19.12 -3.67
N MET A 809 25.83 18.25 -4.35
CA MET A 809 26.35 17.39 -5.40
C MET A 809 27.03 18.17 -6.53
N GLU A 810 26.56 19.39 -6.82
CA GLU A 810 27.09 20.26 -7.86
C GLU A 810 28.49 20.81 -7.62
N THR A 811 28.95 20.76 -6.37
CA THR A 811 30.26 21.29 -5.98
C THR A 811 31.36 20.24 -5.99
N ILE A 812 31.00 18.97 -6.23
CA ILE A 812 31.92 17.84 -6.18
C ILE A 812 32.93 17.94 -7.33
N SER A 813 34.20 18.13 -6.97
CA SER A 813 35.31 18.14 -7.92
C SER A 813 36.00 16.77 -8.04
N THR A 814 36.83 16.60 -9.07
CA THR A 814 37.72 15.44 -9.22
C THR A 814 38.63 15.23 -8.01
N THR A 815 39.06 16.33 -7.37
CA THR A 815 39.91 16.31 -6.19
C THR A 815 39.16 15.81 -4.95
N ASP A 816 37.88 16.16 -4.81
CA ASP A 816 37.04 15.69 -3.72
C ASP A 816 36.78 14.18 -3.83
N ILE A 817 36.50 13.70 -5.05
CA ILE A 817 36.34 12.26 -5.34
C ILE A 817 37.62 11.50 -5.02
N ALA A 818 38.77 11.95 -5.53
CA ALA A 818 40.06 11.32 -5.24
C ALA A 818 40.36 11.28 -3.74
N THR A 819 40.01 12.34 -3.00
CA THR A 819 40.21 12.42 -1.54
C THR A 819 39.29 11.45 -0.79
N ALA A 820 38.02 11.34 -1.20
CA ALA A 820 37.05 10.45 -0.57
C ALA A 820 37.37 8.96 -0.79
N THR A 821 37.87 8.60 -1.98
CA THR A 821 38.17 7.21 -2.36
C THR A 821 39.57 6.76 -1.96
N ARG A 822 40.53 7.69 -1.73
CA ARG A 822 41.94 7.37 -1.42
C ARG A 822 42.12 6.33 -0.32
N ALA A 823 41.57 6.56 0.87
CA ALA A 823 41.74 5.62 1.97
C ALA A 823 40.78 4.43 1.86
N LYS A 824 39.57 4.66 1.32
CA LYS A 824 38.46 3.72 1.41
C LYS A 824 38.48 2.67 0.30
N VAL A 825 38.81 3.06 -0.93
CA VAL A 825 38.80 2.19 -2.11
C VAL A 825 40.24 1.84 -2.50
N VAL A 826 41.10 2.85 -2.72
CA VAL A 826 42.51 2.60 -3.10
C VAL A 826 43.28 1.96 -1.94
N GLY A 827 43.08 2.47 -0.73
CA GLY A 827 43.81 2.02 0.46
C GLY A 827 43.54 0.57 0.85
N ILE A 828 42.32 0.06 0.69
CA ILE A 828 42.04 -1.36 0.94
C ILE A 828 42.72 -2.25 -0.11
N GLY A 829 42.75 -1.83 -1.38
CA GLY A 829 43.50 -2.54 -2.43
C GLY A 829 44.99 -2.65 -2.11
N ASN A 830 45.60 -1.60 -1.54
CA ASN A 830 46.99 -1.64 -1.07
C ASN A 830 47.19 -2.63 0.08
N VAL A 831 46.27 -2.64 1.06
CA VAL A 831 46.31 -3.57 2.19
C VAL A 831 46.24 -5.02 1.71
N ILE A 832 45.27 -5.36 0.86
CA ILE A 832 45.10 -6.73 0.35
C ILE A 832 46.30 -7.19 -0.48
N ARG A 833 46.95 -6.30 -1.21
CA ARG A 833 48.12 -6.65 -2.06
C ARG A 833 49.39 -6.91 -1.25
N ALA A 834 49.65 -6.10 -0.21
CA ALA A 834 50.94 -6.07 0.46
C ALA A 834 50.96 -6.79 1.82
N VAL A 835 49.85 -6.80 2.56
CA VAL A 835 49.79 -7.43 3.89
C VAL A 835 49.74 -8.96 3.74
N PRO A 836 50.64 -9.71 4.41
CA PRO A 836 50.61 -11.18 4.42
C PRO A 836 49.30 -11.69 5.04
N GLN A 837 48.63 -12.59 4.33
CA GLN A 837 47.32 -13.17 4.70
C GLN A 837 47.43 -14.70 4.79
N VAL A 838 46.58 -15.32 5.60
CA VAL A 838 46.35 -16.78 5.55
C VAL A 838 45.52 -17.15 4.31
N ASP A 839 45.59 -18.41 3.88
CA ASP A 839 44.88 -18.88 2.66
C ASP A 839 43.35 -18.69 2.76
N ASP A 840 42.77 -18.73 3.96
CA ASP A 840 41.33 -18.57 4.25
C ASP A 840 40.98 -17.21 4.87
N VAL A 841 41.75 -16.16 4.56
CA VAL A 841 41.54 -14.81 5.09
C VAL A 841 40.11 -14.32 4.85
N ARG A 842 39.53 -13.71 5.88
CA ARG A 842 38.22 -13.05 5.78
C ARG A 842 38.37 -11.53 5.68
N VAL A 843 37.81 -10.94 4.64
CA VAL A 843 37.81 -9.49 4.43
C VAL A 843 36.39 -8.96 4.65
N VAL A 844 36.23 -8.02 5.59
CA VAL A 844 34.95 -7.37 5.90
C VAL A 844 35.07 -5.87 5.63
N LEU A 845 34.37 -5.39 4.61
CA LEU A 845 34.36 -4.00 4.20
C LEU A 845 33.17 -3.28 4.83
N CYS A 846 33.43 -2.23 5.63
CA CYS A 846 32.35 -1.45 6.25
C CYS A 846 31.89 -0.36 5.30
N SER A 847 30.81 -0.66 4.58
CA SER A 847 30.08 0.27 3.72
C SER A 847 28.93 0.94 4.49
N SER A 848 28.03 1.63 3.80
CA SER A 848 26.93 2.39 4.41
C SER A 848 25.63 2.20 3.65
N LEU A 849 24.53 2.24 4.39
CA LEU A 849 23.16 2.30 3.86
C LEU A 849 22.99 3.39 2.78
N ALA A 850 23.74 4.50 2.88
CA ALA A 850 23.72 5.58 1.90
C ALA A 850 24.09 5.12 0.47
N ALA A 851 24.90 4.06 0.30
CA ALA A 851 25.19 3.51 -1.03
C ALA A 851 23.94 2.91 -1.71
N THR A 852 23.01 2.38 -0.90
CA THR A 852 21.82 1.68 -1.40
C THR A 852 20.57 2.54 -1.44
N LEU A 853 20.38 3.46 -0.49
CA LEU A 853 19.18 4.32 -0.44
C LEU A 853 19.46 5.79 -0.77
N GLY A 854 20.73 6.21 -0.84
CA GLY A 854 21.08 7.61 -0.99
C GLY A 854 20.79 8.44 0.27
N GLY A 855 21.12 9.72 0.20
CA GLY A 855 20.83 10.70 1.25
C GLY A 855 21.11 12.11 0.75
N ARG A 856 20.36 13.09 1.26
CA ARG A 856 20.56 14.51 0.94
C ARG A 856 21.95 14.95 1.36
N ASP A 857 22.67 15.64 0.47
CA ASP A 857 24.05 16.10 0.66
C ASP A 857 25.08 14.98 0.89
N GLN A 858 24.76 13.72 0.54
CA GLN A 858 25.62 12.55 0.79
C GLN A 858 26.21 11.94 -0.48
N ALA A 859 26.06 12.57 -1.64
CA ALA A 859 26.46 12.00 -2.93
C ALA A 859 27.91 11.46 -2.94
N LEU A 860 28.88 12.27 -2.50
CA LEU A 860 30.29 11.87 -2.43
C LEU A 860 30.52 10.67 -1.49
N TYR A 861 29.83 10.66 -0.35
CA TYR A 861 29.91 9.58 0.62
C TYR A 861 29.25 8.30 0.09
N ALA A 862 28.07 8.39 -0.52
CA ALA A 862 27.35 7.28 -1.12
C ALA A 862 28.17 6.63 -2.25
N MET A 863 28.73 7.43 -3.17
CA MET A 863 29.59 6.96 -4.26
C MET A 863 30.79 6.18 -3.76
N ALA A 864 31.53 6.72 -2.78
CA ALA A 864 32.71 6.04 -2.23
C ALA A 864 32.37 4.72 -1.51
N ASN A 865 31.20 4.64 -0.86
CA ASN A 865 30.71 3.39 -0.27
C ASN A 865 30.26 2.39 -1.34
N ARG A 866 29.62 2.86 -2.42
CA ARG A 866 29.19 2.00 -3.52
C ARG A 866 30.38 1.41 -4.27
N MET A 867 31.45 2.18 -4.47
CA MET A 867 32.72 1.65 -4.98
C MET A 867 33.32 0.58 -4.07
N LEU A 868 33.24 0.79 -2.74
CA LEU A 868 33.70 -0.21 -1.77
C LEU A 868 32.89 -1.51 -1.85
N ASP A 869 31.58 -1.42 -2.09
CA ASP A 869 30.73 -2.60 -2.34
C ASP A 869 31.19 -3.36 -3.59
N VAL A 870 31.53 -2.64 -4.67
CA VAL A 870 32.09 -3.26 -5.89
C VAL A 870 33.44 -3.91 -5.61
N THR A 871 34.32 -3.27 -4.84
CA THR A 871 35.61 -3.86 -4.44
C THR A 871 35.42 -5.18 -3.67
N ALA A 872 34.36 -5.33 -2.86
CA ALA A 872 34.06 -6.63 -2.25
C ALA A 872 33.73 -7.70 -3.30
N ALA A 873 32.97 -7.35 -4.33
CA ALA A 873 32.66 -8.24 -5.45
C ALA A 873 33.89 -8.59 -6.29
N GLU A 874 34.77 -7.63 -6.58
CA GLU A 874 36.05 -7.86 -7.29
C GLU A 874 36.94 -8.84 -6.51
N LEU A 875 37.08 -8.63 -5.19
CA LEU A 875 37.85 -9.53 -4.34
C LEU A 875 37.28 -10.95 -4.33
N ARG A 876 35.94 -11.11 -4.32
CA ARG A 876 35.29 -12.42 -4.43
C ARG A 876 35.56 -13.08 -5.78
N ALA A 877 35.53 -12.31 -6.87
CA ALA A 877 35.87 -12.81 -8.21
C ALA A 877 37.32 -13.29 -8.29
N ASP A 878 38.23 -12.65 -7.55
CA ASP A 878 39.63 -13.06 -7.39
C ASP A 878 39.83 -14.24 -6.41
N GLY A 879 38.74 -14.79 -5.85
CA GLY A 879 38.76 -15.92 -4.92
C GLY A 879 39.06 -15.56 -3.46
N ILE A 880 39.12 -14.27 -3.13
CA ILE A 880 39.29 -13.79 -1.75
C ILE A 880 37.93 -13.72 -1.06
N ASN A 881 37.86 -14.21 0.17
CA ASN A 881 36.62 -14.25 0.92
C ASN A 881 36.27 -12.87 1.48
N ALA A 882 35.62 -12.05 0.65
CA ALA A 882 35.29 -10.66 0.94
C ALA A 882 33.77 -10.41 0.98
N VAL A 883 33.34 -9.59 1.93
CA VAL A 883 31.95 -9.13 2.05
C VAL A 883 31.89 -7.65 2.37
N SER A 884 30.91 -6.96 1.79
CA SER A 884 30.53 -5.62 2.17
C SER A 884 29.32 -5.65 3.11
N VAL A 885 29.44 -4.96 4.24
CA VAL A 885 28.33 -4.74 5.17
C VAL A 885 27.98 -3.26 5.16
N GLN A 886 26.78 -2.96 4.67
CA GLN A 886 26.24 -1.61 4.56
C GLN A 886 25.51 -1.23 5.84
N TRP A 887 26.17 -0.42 6.66
CA TRP A 887 25.66 -0.06 7.98
C TRP A 887 24.70 1.12 7.94
N GLY A 888 23.56 0.97 8.61
CA GLY A 888 22.65 2.06 9.00
C GLY A 888 23.21 2.89 10.15
N LEU A 889 22.34 3.60 10.86
CA LEU A 889 22.74 4.54 11.92
C LEU A 889 23.15 3.80 13.21
N TRP A 890 24.21 4.25 13.90
CA TRP A 890 24.70 3.67 15.17
C TRP A 890 24.59 4.67 16.33
N GLN A 891 24.21 4.18 17.52
CA GLN A 891 24.12 4.98 18.76
C GLN A 891 25.48 5.48 19.26
N ALA A 892 26.58 4.78 18.94
CA ALA A 892 27.91 5.14 19.42
C ALA A 892 28.51 6.39 18.74
N GLN A 893 27.83 7.06 17.80
CA GLN A 893 28.46 8.15 17.05
C GLN A 893 27.54 9.18 16.38
N GLY A 894 27.79 10.45 16.69
CA GLY A 894 27.73 11.55 15.71
C GLY A 894 29.00 11.60 14.84
N PRO A 895 28.85 12.06 13.59
CA PRO A 895 29.24 13.41 13.12
C PRO A 895 28.04 14.37 12.96
N LEU A 896 26.83 13.87 13.19
CA LEU A 896 25.63 14.67 13.29
C LEU A 896 25.58 15.29 14.70
N ASP A 897 25.33 16.59 14.77
CA ASP A 897 24.79 17.21 15.98
C ASP A 897 23.41 16.60 16.30
N ALA A 898 22.81 17.01 17.43
CA ALA A 898 21.47 16.55 17.80
C ALA A 898 20.45 16.74 16.64
N ASP A 899 20.65 17.79 15.83
CA ASP A 899 19.82 18.14 14.67
C ASP A 899 20.02 17.19 13.48
N GLY A 900 21.24 16.72 13.23
CA GLY A 900 21.50 15.71 12.21
C GLY A 900 20.96 14.32 12.58
N VAL A 901 21.02 13.93 13.86
CA VAL A 901 20.39 12.68 14.35
C VAL A 901 18.86 12.79 14.25
N ALA A 902 18.29 13.97 14.53
CA ALA A 902 16.86 14.24 14.37
C ALA A 902 16.40 14.19 12.90
N ARG A 903 17.21 14.69 11.95
CA ARG A 903 16.92 14.61 10.50
C ARG A 903 16.90 13.18 9.97
N VAL A 904 17.85 12.34 10.38
CA VAL A 904 17.93 10.93 9.94
C VAL A 904 16.86 10.07 10.65
N ALA A 905 16.55 10.35 11.91
CA ALA A 905 15.44 9.69 12.61
C ALA A 905 14.07 10.06 12.02
N GLY A 906 13.90 11.30 11.54
CA GLY A 906 12.69 11.75 10.82
C GLY A 906 12.49 11.11 9.44
N ALA A 907 13.46 10.33 8.96
CA ALA A 907 13.39 9.56 7.72
C ALA A 907 12.98 8.08 7.94
N GLY A 908 12.63 7.71 9.18
CA GLY A 908 12.27 6.34 9.54
C GLY A 908 13.45 5.42 9.83
N VAL A 909 14.71 5.90 9.83
CA VAL A 909 15.90 5.09 10.19
C VAL A 909 16.28 5.33 11.66
N ILE A 910 16.40 4.24 12.43
CA ILE A 910 16.59 4.27 13.88
C ILE A 910 18.05 3.96 14.25
N PRO A 911 18.68 4.70 15.18
CA PRO A 911 20.02 4.39 15.67
C PRO A 911 20.11 3.02 16.37
N MET A 912 20.99 2.16 15.89
CA MET A 912 21.26 0.83 16.44
C MET A 912 22.31 0.87 17.55
N ALA A 913 22.13 0.08 18.61
CA ALA A 913 23.20 -0.17 19.57
C ALA A 913 24.38 -0.90 18.87
N PRO A 914 25.65 -0.52 19.12
CA PRO A 914 26.82 -1.11 18.45
C PRO A 914 26.87 -2.64 18.50
N ALA A 915 26.64 -3.22 19.68
CA ALA A 915 26.67 -4.66 19.86
C ALA A 915 25.59 -5.37 19.02
N ALA A 916 24.37 -4.80 18.95
CA ALA A 916 23.28 -5.35 18.16
C ALA A 916 23.54 -5.24 16.66
N ALA A 917 24.10 -4.11 16.21
CA ALA A 917 24.51 -3.94 14.83
C ALA A 917 25.59 -4.97 14.45
N ILE A 918 26.69 -5.07 15.20
CA ILE A 918 27.77 -6.04 14.92
C ILE A 918 27.22 -7.47 14.88
N ALA A 919 26.39 -7.86 15.86
CA ALA A 919 25.78 -9.18 15.89
C ALA A 919 24.94 -9.47 14.65
N ALA A 920 24.09 -8.51 14.22
CA ALA A 920 23.27 -8.66 13.02
C ALA A 920 24.13 -8.73 11.75
N GLY A 921 25.14 -7.87 11.61
CA GLY A 921 26.00 -7.84 10.42
C GLY A 921 26.94 -9.04 10.31
N PHE A 922 27.36 -9.63 11.42
CA PHE A 922 28.27 -10.80 11.42
C PHE A 922 27.53 -12.15 11.54
N ALA A 923 26.20 -12.13 11.61
CA ALA A 923 25.39 -13.35 11.71
C ALA A 923 25.59 -14.30 10.51
N ASP A 924 25.77 -13.72 9.32
CA ASP A 924 26.07 -14.43 8.08
C ASP A 924 26.92 -13.52 7.17
N LEU A 925 27.98 -14.10 6.61
CA LEU A 925 28.96 -13.42 5.77
C LEU A 925 29.20 -14.23 4.47
N SER A 926 28.15 -14.88 3.97
CA SER A 926 28.12 -15.55 2.66
C SER A 926 28.05 -14.56 1.49
N GLY A 927 27.50 -13.35 1.72
CA GLY A 927 27.36 -12.30 0.73
C GLY A 927 27.20 -10.92 1.35
N ASP A 928 27.06 -9.91 0.50
CA ASP A 928 26.88 -8.52 0.92
C ASP A 928 25.54 -8.34 1.64
N SER A 929 25.49 -7.43 2.61
CA SER A 929 24.29 -7.22 3.42
C SER A 929 24.09 -5.76 3.82
N VAL A 930 22.84 -5.42 4.11
CA VAL A 930 22.40 -4.13 4.63
C VAL A 930 21.89 -4.33 6.05
N VAL A 931 22.46 -3.61 7.01
CA VAL A 931 22.09 -3.72 8.43
C VAL A 931 21.51 -2.41 8.91
N LEU A 932 20.22 -2.39 9.26
CA LEU A 932 19.53 -1.20 9.74
C LEU A 932 18.45 -1.52 10.77
N ALA A 933 18.17 -0.58 11.67
CA ALA A 933 16.89 -0.54 12.39
C ALA A 933 16.05 0.57 11.76
N ALA A 934 14.75 0.32 11.53
CA ALA A 934 13.88 1.30 10.88
C ALA A 934 12.42 1.17 11.33
N ASP A 935 11.69 2.27 11.23
CA ASP A 935 10.25 2.23 10.97
C ASP A 935 9.99 2.12 9.47
N PHE A 936 9.70 0.91 9.01
CA PHE A 936 9.46 0.65 7.59
C PHE A 936 8.21 1.36 7.05
N GLY A 937 7.24 1.72 7.90
CA GLY A 937 6.10 2.53 7.48
C GLY A 937 6.52 3.97 7.12
N GLU A 938 7.28 4.61 8.01
CA GLU A 938 7.81 5.96 7.79
C GLU A 938 8.85 6.00 6.67
N LEU A 939 9.75 5.00 6.62
CA LEU A 939 10.75 4.89 5.57
C LEU A 939 10.09 4.69 4.19
N ARG A 940 9.02 3.89 4.10
CA ARG A 940 8.26 3.70 2.86
C ARG A 940 7.55 4.99 2.44
N ALA A 941 6.99 5.75 3.39
CA ALA A 941 6.37 7.04 3.11
C ALA A 941 7.40 8.05 2.55
N LEU A 942 8.59 8.14 3.15
CA LEU A 942 9.67 8.98 2.63
C LEU A 942 10.09 8.52 1.23
N LEU A 943 10.37 7.23 1.04
CA LEU A 943 10.75 6.71 -0.28
C LEU A 943 9.65 6.92 -1.32
N SER A 944 8.37 6.97 -0.93
CA SER A 944 7.28 7.30 -1.84
C SER A 944 7.38 8.73 -2.37
N VAL A 945 7.73 9.70 -1.51
CA VAL A 945 7.99 11.10 -1.91
C VAL A 945 9.17 11.18 -2.89
N LEU A 946 10.18 10.33 -2.69
CA LEU A 946 11.36 10.24 -3.56
C LEU A 946 11.12 9.36 -4.82
N GLY A 947 9.92 8.79 -4.98
CA GLY A 947 9.58 7.92 -6.11
C GLY A 947 10.21 6.52 -6.08
N ALA A 948 10.67 6.04 -4.93
CA ALA A 948 11.46 4.83 -4.72
C ALA A 948 10.85 3.81 -3.72
N ALA A 949 9.58 3.95 -3.31
CA ALA A 949 8.93 3.10 -2.32
C ALA A 949 8.95 1.60 -2.65
N GLN A 950 8.95 1.27 -3.95
CA GLN A 950 8.91 -0.09 -4.49
C GLN A 950 10.14 -0.90 -4.10
N ILE A 951 11.27 -0.25 -3.75
CA ILE A 951 12.45 -0.93 -3.23
C ILE A 951 12.13 -1.75 -1.97
N LEU A 952 11.16 -1.32 -1.14
CA LEU A 952 10.76 -2.00 0.10
C LEU A 952 9.58 -2.98 -0.07
N THR A 953 9.20 -3.35 -1.29
CA THR A 953 8.03 -4.22 -1.53
C THR A 953 8.13 -5.57 -0.81
N GLU A 954 9.35 -6.12 -0.72
CA GLU A 954 9.59 -7.45 -0.11
C GLU A 954 9.88 -7.38 1.40
N VAL A 955 9.89 -6.18 1.99
CA VAL A 955 10.05 -5.99 3.43
C VAL A 955 8.67 -5.82 4.06
N GLY A 956 8.25 -6.81 4.83
CA GLY A 956 6.95 -6.79 5.53
C GLY A 956 6.93 -5.83 6.73
N ASP A 957 5.75 -5.35 7.10
CA ASP A 957 5.54 -4.39 8.20
C ASP A 957 5.60 -5.03 9.60
N SER A 958 5.81 -6.35 9.70
CA SER A 958 5.84 -7.09 10.96
C SER A 958 7.26 -7.36 11.46
N PRO A 959 7.54 -7.20 12.78
CA PRO A 959 8.84 -7.59 13.35
C PRO A 959 9.01 -9.10 13.24
N THR A 960 9.95 -9.56 12.40
CA THR A 960 10.43 -10.94 12.43
C THR A 960 10.99 -11.28 13.82
N PRO A 961 10.74 -12.48 14.36
CA PRO A 961 11.21 -12.87 15.68
C PRO A 961 12.73 -12.76 15.76
N SER A 962 13.21 -12.11 16.83
CA SER A 962 14.64 -11.97 17.11
C SER A 962 15.28 -13.34 17.28
N VAL A 963 16.41 -13.56 16.61
CA VAL A 963 17.27 -14.71 16.87
C VAL A 963 17.79 -14.59 18.32
N GLY A 964 17.24 -15.36 19.27
CA GLY A 964 17.81 -15.39 20.62
C GLY A 964 17.05 -16.00 21.81
N ASP A 965 15.72 -16.12 21.84
CA ASP A 965 15.03 -16.48 23.11
C ASP A 965 14.81 -17.99 23.32
N PRO A 966 15.28 -18.60 24.43
CA PRO A 966 14.90 -19.95 24.84
C PRO A 966 13.62 -19.96 25.70
N ALA A 967 12.73 -20.93 25.45
CA ALA A 967 11.40 -21.04 26.05
C ALA A 967 11.40 -21.33 27.58
N PRO A 968 10.48 -20.76 28.38
CA PRO A 968 10.46 -20.96 29.84
C PRO A 968 9.56 -22.14 30.27
N ALA A 969 10.01 -22.87 31.29
CA ALA A 969 9.29 -23.98 31.94
C ALA A 969 8.63 -23.53 33.26
N ALA A 970 7.50 -24.15 33.60
CA ALA A 970 6.60 -23.73 34.70
C ALA A 970 7.04 -24.21 36.11
N PRO A 971 6.80 -23.44 37.19
CA PRO A 971 7.00 -23.92 38.56
C PRO A 971 5.69 -24.12 39.39
N PRO A 972 5.79 -24.88 40.51
CA PRO A 972 4.67 -25.37 41.34
C PRO A 972 4.44 -24.53 42.63
N PRO A 973 3.45 -24.87 43.50
CA PRO A 973 2.73 -23.88 44.32
C PRO A 973 2.97 -23.92 45.86
N VAL A 974 2.36 -22.92 46.53
CA VAL A 974 1.93 -22.75 47.96
C VAL A 974 2.99 -22.32 49.00
N THR A 975 2.81 -21.43 50.00
CA THR A 975 1.64 -20.98 50.83
C THR A 975 2.03 -19.74 51.69
N PRO A 976 1.11 -18.91 52.22
CA PRO A 976 1.41 -17.55 52.74
C PRO A 976 1.30 -17.34 54.27
N MET A 977 2.00 -16.33 54.82
CA MET A 977 1.69 -15.69 56.12
C MET A 977 2.20 -14.23 56.21
N GLU A 978 1.26 -13.27 56.28
CA GLU A 978 0.97 -12.30 57.36
C GLU A 978 1.75 -10.97 57.40
N THR A 979 0.97 -9.89 57.48
CA THR A 979 1.30 -8.47 57.26
C THR A 979 1.25 -7.68 58.57
N VAL A 980 2.07 -6.63 58.67
CA VAL A 980 1.84 -5.51 59.61
C VAL A 980 2.06 -4.17 58.89
N ASP A 981 1.05 -3.30 59.03
CA ASP A 981 0.89 -1.95 58.46
C ASP A 981 1.83 -0.89 59.06
N THR A 982 2.11 0.16 58.29
CA THR A 982 2.09 1.58 58.76
C THR A 982 2.13 2.59 57.57
N PRO A 983 1.66 3.85 57.76
CA PRO A 983 0.94 4.63 56.74
C PRO A 983 1.69 5.81 56.11
N ALA A 984 1.13 6.34 55.01
CA ALA A 984 1.64 7.44 54.19
C ALA A 984 1.10 8.84 54.56
N PRO A 985 1.83 9.93 54.24
CA PRO A 985 1.28 11.26 53.91
C PRO A 985 1.42 11.51 52.39
N GLY A 986 0.63 12.28 51.64
CA GLY A 986 -0.38 13.32 51.89
C GLY A 986 -0.29 14.22 50.64
N ALA A 987 -1.37 14.28 49.83
CA ALA A 987 -1.40 14.91 48.51
C ALA A 987 -1.86 16.37 48.59
N ASP A 988 -1.20 17.25 47.82
CA ASP A 988 -1.73 18.57 47.44
C ASP A 988 -1.78 18.68 45.91
N SER A 989 -2.95 19.10 45.45
CA SER A 989 -3.40 19.29 44.07
C SER A 989 -2.97 20.64 43.48
N VAL A 990 -2.60 20.65 42.19
CA VAL A 990 -2.46 21.88 41.38
C VAL A 990 -3.44 21.83 40.20
N GLU A 991 -4.21 22.90 40.07
CA GLU A 991 -5.27 23.15 39.09
C GLU A 991 -4.77 23.37 37.65
N ALA A 992 -5.65 23.07 36.68
CA ALA A 992 -5.47 23.29 35.24
C ALA A 992 -5.68 24.76 34.83
N GLY A 993 -4.81 25.27 33.94
CA GLY A 993 -4.89 26.60 33.32
C GLY A 993 -5.55 26.63 31.92
N PRO A 994 -5.88 27.82 31.37
CA PRO A 994 -6.98 28.04 30.41
C PRO A 994 -6.62 27.75 28.93
N GLY A 995 -7.64 27.37 28.14
CA GLY A 995 -7.53 27.10 26.71
C GLY A 995 -7.05 28.30 25.86
N THR A 996 -6.12 28.02 24.95
CA THR A 996 -5.55 28.97 23.98
C THR A 996 -6.58 29.40 22.92
N THR A 997 -6.68 30.70 22.64
CA THR A 997 -7.53 31.27 21.59
C THR A 997 -6.95 31.00 20.19
N LYS A 998 -7.78 31.04 19.12
CA LYS A 998 -7.33 30.89 17.70
C LYS A 998 -6.19 31.86 17.32
N SER A 999 -6.16 33.05 17.94
CA SER A 999 -5.08 34.03 17.73
C SER A 999 -3.75 33.60 18.35
N GLY A 1000 -3.78 32.90 19.49
CA GLY A 1000 -2.57 32.38 20.16
C GLY A 1000 -1.99 31.15 19.46
N GLN A 1001 -2.84 30.27 18.93
CA GLN A 1001 -2.37 29.14 18.10
C GLN A 1001 -1.65 29.60 16.83
N ALA A 1002 -2.12 30.69 16.21
CA ALA A 1002 -1.48 31.26 15.04
C ALA A 1002 -0.06 31.79 15.33
N GLU A 1003 0.14 32.46 16.47
CA GLU A 1003 1.46 32.97 16.88
C GLU A 1003 2.43 31.84 17.24
N LEU A 1004 1.95 30.81 17.95
CA LEU A 1004 2.74 29.61 18.24
C LEU A 1004 3.13 28.85 16.97
N LEU A 1005 2.20 28.66 16.04
CA LEU A 1005 2.49 27.97 14.78
C LEU A 1005 3.47 28.76 13.91
N ARG A 1006 3.41 30.10 13.90
CA ARG A 1006 4.44 30.93 13.26
C ARG A 1006 5.82 30.76 13.90
N ALA A 1007 5.87 30.67 15.23
CA ALA A 1007 7.12 30.47 15.95
C ALA A 1007 7.74 29.09 15.62
N GLU A 1008 6.92 28.03 15.56
CA GLU A 1008 7.39 26.69 15.17
C GLU A 1008 7.76 26.60 13.68
N LEU A 1009 7.04 27.31 12.81
CA LEU A 1009 7.37 27.44 11.38
C LEU A 1009 8.72 28.16 11.19
N ALA A 1010 8.92 29.30 11.87
CA ALA A 1010 10.21 29.99 11.85
C ALA A 1010 11.34 29.10 12.38
N GLY A 1011 11.05 28.30 13.43
CA GLY A 1011 11.99 27.31 13.98
C GLY A 1011 12.33 26.19 13.01
N ALA A 1012 11.35 25.62 12.32
CA ALA A 1012 11.53 24.58 11.31
C ALA A 1012 12.30 25.07 10.08
N MET A 1013 12.15 26.36 9.75
CA MET A 1013 12.87 27.02 8.65
C MET A 1013 14.25 27.56 9.06
N GLY A 1014 14.63 27.47 10.35
CA GLY A 1014 15.94 27.93 10.85
C GLY A 1014 16.10 29.46 10.88
N LEU A 1015 15.00 30.21 11.01
CA LEU A 1015 14.98 31.67 10.99
C LEU A 1015 15.08 32.27 12.40
N PRO A 1016 15.75 33.42 12.58
CA PRO A 1016 15.85 34.07 13.89
C PRO A 1016 14.48 34.56 14.38
N ALA A 1017 14.20 34.34 15.67
CA ALA A 1017 12.93 34.71 16.29
C ALA A 1017 12.71 36.24 16.24
N GLY A 1018 11.70 36.68 15.46
CA GLY A 1018 11.22 38.06 15.44
C GLY A 1018 11.36 38.83 14.12
N GLU A 1019 11.96 38.26 13.07
CA GLU A 1019 12.09 38.91 11.76
C GLU A 1019 11.40 38.11 10.64
N MET A 1020 10.06 38.14 10.63
CA MET A 1020 9.27 38.13 9.39
C MET A 1020 7.81 38.47 9.68
N ASP A 1021 7.27 39.44 8.95
CA ASP A 1021 5.82 39.58 8.80
C ASP A 1021 5.38 38.52 7.79
N LEU A 1022 5.17 37.29 8.27
CA LEU A 1022 4.70 36.17 7.44
C LEU A 1022 3.27 36.47 7.00
N ASP A 1023 3.07 36.63 5.69
CA ASP A 1023 1.74 36.72 5.12
C ASP A 1023 1.04 35.36 5.32
N PRO A 1024 -0.01 35.29 6.17
CA PRO A 1024 -0.69 34.04 6.47
C PRO A 1024 -1.47 33.47 5.27
N ASP A 1025 -1.60 34.23 4.18
CA ASP A 1025 -2.29 33.87 2.94
C ASP A 1025 -1.32 33.39 1.85
N LEU A 1026 -0.01 33.38 2.08
CA LEU A 1026 0.95 32.75 1.18
C LEU A 1026 1.04 31.23 1.42
N PRO A 1027 1.08 30.41 0.35
CA PRO A 1027 1.38 28.98 0.45
C PRO A 1027 2.70 28.76 1.20
N LEU A 1028 2.72 27.82 2.16
CA LEU A 1028 3.91 27.54 2.96
C LEU A 1028 5.11 27.12 2.08
N VAL A 1029 4.85 26.39 0.99
CA VAL A 1029 5.85 26.05 -0.03
C VAL A 1029 6.42 27.26 -0.76
N ALA A 1030 5.62 28.31 -0.99
CA ALA A 1030 6.08 29.55 -1.61
C ALA A 1030 6.93 30.41 -0.65
N LEU A 1031 6.85 30.14 0.65
CA LEU A 1031 7.73 30.70 1.67
C LEU A 1031 9.06 29.92 1.79
N GLY A 1032 9.26 28.89 0.96
CA GLY A 1032 10.48 28.08 0.95
C GLY A 1032 10.44 26.90 1.92
N LEU A 1033 9.26 26.49 2.40
CA LEU A 1033 9.10 25.29 3.23
C LEU A 1033 9.25 24.03 2.39
N ASP A 1034 10.33 23.27 2.63
CA ASP A 1034 10.57 21.97 1.99
C ASP A 1034 9.93 20.80 2.77
N SER A 1035 9.95 19.59 2.19
CA SER A 1035 9.34 18.39 2.80
C SER A 1035 9.95 17.98 4.15
N LEU A 1036 11.24 18.25 4.36
CA LEU A 1036 11.92 17.98 5.63
C LEU A 1036 11.57 19.03 6.68
N GLN A 1037 11.44 20.30 6.28
CA GLN A 1037 10.98 21.37 7.14
C GLN A 1037 9.50 21.22 7.50
N ALA A 1038 8.67 20.68 6.60
CA ALA A 1038 7.28 20.33 6.89
C ALA A 1038 7.17 19.21 7.94
N LEU A 1039 8.05 18.19 7.86
CA LEU A 1039 8.15 17.13 8.85
C LEU A 1039 8.68 17.63 10.20
N ASP A 1040 9.70 18.50 10.20
CA ASP A 1040 10.21 19.15 11.42
C ASP A 1040 9.14 20.05 12.05
N LEU A 1041 8.40 20.80 11.22
CA LEU A 1041 7.25 21.59 11.65
C LEU A 1041 6.16 20.73 12.29
N ARG A 1042 5.78 19.60 11.68
CA ARG A 1042 4.84 18.63 12.27
C ARG A 1042 5.30 18.13 13.63
N LYS A 1043 6.56 17.73 13.74
CA LYS A 1043 7.13 17.23 14.99
C LYS A 1043 7.14 18.30 16.08
N ARG A 1044 7.57 19.51 15.74
CA ARG A 1044 7.57 20.67 16.64
C ARG A 1044 6.17 21.01 17.12
N VAL A 1045 5.20 21.01 16.21
CA VAL A 1045 3.79 21.27 16.55
C VAL A 1045 3.16 20.15 17.36
N GLN A 1046 3.48 18.89 17.08
CA GLN A 1046 3.04 17.76 17.90
C GLN A 1046 3.64 17.81 19.31
N ALA A 1047 4.90 18.21 19.44
CA ALA A 1047 5.57 18.36 20.74
C ALA A 1047 5.04 19.55 21.55
N THR A 1048 4.80 20.69 20.90
CA THR A 1048 4.41 21.94 21.56
C THR A 1048 2.89 22.07 21.77
N LEU A 1049 2.09 21.60 20.80
CA LEU A 1049 0.62 21.74 20.79
C LEU A 1049 -0.13 20.42 20.98
N GLY A 1050 0.54 19.26 20.95
CA GLY A 1050 -0.11 17.95 21.07
C GLY A 1050 -1.01 17.59 19.89
N GLN A 1051 -0.94 18.33 18.78
CA GLN A 1051 -1.77 18.16 17.60
C GLN A 1051 -0.92 17.70 16.42
N ASP A 1052 -1.47 16.81 15.61
CA ASP A 1052 -0.80 16.29 14.43
C ASP A 1052 -1.05 17.18 13.22
N LEU A 1053 -0.04 17.34 12.36
CA LEU A 1053 -0.10 18.19 11.17
C LEU A 1053 -0.19 17.35 9.89
N PRO A 1054 -1.16 17.62 8.99
CA PRO A 1054 -1.27 16.92 7.71
C PRO A 1054 -0.17 17.41 6.76
N ILE A 1055 0.94 16.65 6.68
CA ILE A 1055 2.09 16.95 5.81
C ILE A 1055 1.68 17.12 4.35
N GLU A 1056 0.76 16.30 3.88
CA GLU A 1056 0.25 16.34 2.51
C GLU A 1056 -0.42 17.69 2.20
N ALA A 1057 -1.14 18.28 3.14
CA ALA A 1057 -1.76 19.59 2.95
C ALA A 1057 -0.71 20.70 2.91
N ILE A 1058 0.30 20.63 3.79
CA ILE A 1058 1.42 21.59 3.83
C ILE A 1058 2.18 21.59 2.50
N LEU A 1059 2.50 20.39 1.99
CA LEU A 1059 3.23 20.22 0.73
C LEU A 1059 2.36 20.41 -0.51
N GLY A 1060 1.05 20.24 -0.38
CA GLY A 1060 0.04 20.56 -1.40
C GLY A 1060 -0.23 22.06 -1.56
N GLY A 1061 0.55 22.92 -0.90
CA GLY A 1061 0.45 24.37 -1.06
C GLY A 1061 -0.48 25.08 -0.07
N ALA A 1062 -0.86 24.42 1.03
CA ALA A 1062 -1.67 25.07 2.06
C ALA A 1062 -0.96 26.31 2.63
N THR A 1063 -1.74 27.36 2.84
CA THR A 1063 -1.35 28.57 3.55
C THR A 1063 -1.31 28.32 5.05
N LEU A 1064 -0.59 29.18 5.79
CA LEU A 1064 -0.57 29.10 7.26
C LEU A 1064 -2.00 29.19 7.84
N ARG A 1065 -2.88 29.98 7.23
CA ARG A 1065 -4.28 30.11 7.65
C ARG A 1065 -5.09 28.83 7.45
N GLU A 1066 -4.88 28.12 6.35
CA GLU A 1066 -5.53 26.84 6.07
C GLU A 1066 -5.03 25.74 7.01
N VAL A 1067 -3.73 25.70 7.29
CA VAL A 1067 -3.17 24.76 8.28
C VAL A 1067 -3.75 25.00 9.68
N ILE A 1068 -3.91 26.26 10.10
CA ILE A 1068 -4.57 26.60 11.38
C ILE A 1068 -6.04 26.18 11.37
N ALA A 1069 -6.73 26.29 10.23
CA ALA A 1069 -8.12 25.87 10.10
C ALA A 1069 -8.29 24.35 10.20
N LEU A 1070 -7.35 23.58 9.63
CA LEU A 1070 -7.30 22.11 9.71
C LEU A 1070 -7.00 21.61 11.13
N MET A 1071 -6.35 22.43 11.96
CA MET A 1071 -6.02 22.10 13.36
C MET A 1071 -7.12 22.50 14.37
N ALA A 1072 -8.17 23.21 13.95
CA ALA A 1072 -9.25 23.60 14.85
C ALA A 1072 -10.14 22.37 15.17
N PRO A 1073 -10.44 22.09 16.46
CA PRO A 1073 -11.35 21.00 16.80
C PRO A 1073 -12.73 21.30 16.22
N ASP A 1074 -13.34 20.29 15.56
CA ASP A 1074 -14.74 20.32 15.15
C ASP A 1074 -15.62 20.70 16.35
N ILE A 1075 -16.10 21.93 16.36
CA ILE A 1075 -17.22 22.33 17.21
C ILE A 1075 -18.45 21.81 16.48
N PRO A 1076 -19.18 20.81 17.02
CA PRO A 1076 -20.42 20.39 16.40
C PRO A 1076 -21.36 21.60 16.31
N ALA A 1077 -21.71 21.98 15.08
CA ALA A 1077 -22.64 23.05 14.83
C ALA A 1077 -24.01 22.65 15.39
N GLY A 1078 -24.40 23.26 16.50
CA GLY A 1078 -25.72 23.07 17.08
C GLY A 1078 -26.81 23.66 16.19
N ARG A 1079 -27.70 22.81 15.68
CA ARG A 1079 -29.14 22.79 16.00
C ARG A 1079 -29.86 21.66 15.31
#